data_AF-A0A1F3SZE5-F1
#
_entry.id   AF-A0A1F3SZE5-F1
#
_cell.length_a   1.000
_cell.length_b   1.000
_cell.length_c   1.000
_cell.angle_alpha   90.00
_cell.angle_beta   90.00
_cell.angle_gamma   90.00
#
_symmetry.space_group_name_H-M   'P 1'
#
loop_
_entity.id
_entity.type
_entity.pdbx_description
1 polymer ?
#
loop_
_entity_poly.entity_id
_entity_poly.type
_entity_poly.pdbx_seq_one_letter_code
_entity_poly.pdbx_strand_id
1 'polypeptide(L)'
;MSKNRRRVLLATMISTLNFVMTYTWYKLSDDKPEKNTQSETIAHLVTSLNDVQRKSVKKLIWQPVYKNEKFQTGEAVRTADGAEARIEFINSKAIVDLESDSTIIIEENNGQLSLDFIKGNIYIKNTAPNTTEKKKFTNIALKSGDKLIDLGQSEIALGKSQNGKLNAQVLKGSVAELDKISQDNIQIIRPMPNEPVYIHPQSDNQTEFAWKPLPKGYQVFLEAGSTRTDLLPIAGSETLGELGLLKAKLKLGRNYFRLVARTQDLTLKPISSAILRATIVAKIPPQPLAPENDAEISLSKDNPGVTLVWSNPTEFKKIIVEVAATPDLKHKITTQYVDNISQYSYQPENNGKFYWRVSGVFEDKNEVISSSIMSFSTNIINELKPPAVEFPKANEKFNENFIKEKGIVFSWKSSPMAENYKIIVEKNVSSNENVSNAESTRMPTAIEKIYEKENKLLQARVTDLKPGEYTWTVTAIDKQNKQSKPSEKRHFSVNSLPLLKWADGKNEDDFYYLSLRPSVTLKWEKGGSKATSWVVIIYSDDSSFNPITKKVSITGIDIELPQDGAYHAVVEAYDTGDTILARSSRRAIRVAAEPLLPAPKFTENVPTEIEASPRGTTEFQWSAVQGANKYIVFIKSADNKSNKELNFSSPSAKLKKLMPGEYKVSLRSVDNKGRAGPEGEIRILKVPNQSNMRAPKLKGIKVN
;
A
#
# COMPACT_ATOMS: atom_id res chain seq x y z
N MET A 1 -56.38 -7.51 23.03
CA MET A 1 -55.55 -6.98 21.92
C MET A 1 -56.17 -5.68 21.43
N SER A 2 -55.45 -4.55 21.45
CA SER A 2 -55.99 -3.26 21.02
C SER A 2 -56.41 -3.29 19.54
N LYS A 3 -57.46 -2.54 19.19
CA LYS A 3 -58.06 -2.48 17.84
C LYS A 3 -57.02 -2.23 16.74
N ASN A 4 -55.94 -1.51 17.07
CA ASN A 4 -54.82 -1.25 16.17
C ASN A 4 -53.94 -2.48 15.91
N ARG A 5 -53.69 -3.35 16.90
CA ARG A 5 -52.91 -4.59 16.68
C ARG A 5 -53.62 -5.57 15.74
N ARG A 6 -54.95 -5.64 15.79
CA ARG A 6 -55.74 -6.47 14.85
C ARG A 6 -55.66 -5.93 13.42
N ARG A 7 -55.68 -4.62 13.23
CA ARG A 7 -55.54 -3.99 11.90
C ARG A 7 -54.17 -4.22 11.29
N VAL A 8 -53.10 -4.11 12.10
CA VAL A 8 -51.73 -4.39 11.64
C VAL A 8 -51.59 -5.86 11.26
N LEU A 9 -52.04 -6.80 12.10
CA LEU A 9 -52.00 -8.23 11.78
C LEU A 9 -52.75 -8.58 10.50
N LEU A 10 -53.93 -7.98 10.28
CA LEU A 10 -54.72 -8.20 9.06
C LEU A 10 -53.99 -7.66 7.82
N ALA A 11 -53.39 -6.48 7.92
CA ALA A 11 -52.62 -5.89 6.83
C ALA A 11 -51.38 -6.73 6.51
N THR A 12 -50.66 -7.22 7.52
CA THR A 12 -49.51 -8.11 7.33
C THR A 12 -49.93 -9.40 6.63
N MET A 13 -51.05 -10.02 7.03
CA MET A 13 -51.59 -11.21 6.37
C MET A 13 -51.90 -10.97 4.89
N ILE A 14 -52.59 -9.87 4.58
CA ILE A 14 -52.98 -9.54 3.20
C ILE A 14 -51.74 -9.28 2.34
N SER A 15 -50.74 -8.55 2.86
CA SER A 15 -49.48 -8.32 2.15
C SER A 15 -48.69 -9.61 1.94
N THR A 16 -48.61 -10.49 2.94
CA THR A 16 -47.95 -11.80 2.77
C THR A 16 -48.68 -12.69 1.77
N LEU A 17 -50.01 -12.66 1.75
CA LEU A 17 -50.81 -13.44 0.81
C LEU A 17 -50.61 -12.95 -0.63
N ASN A 18 -50.60 -11.62 -0.84
CA ASN A 18 -50.29 -11.04 -2.14
C ASN A 18 -48.87 -11.41 -2.59
N PHE A 19 -47.88 -11.29 -1.71
CA PHE A 19 -46.51 -11.67 -2.03
C PHE A 19 -46.40 -13.15 -2.42
N VAL A 20 -47.05 -14.05 -1.67
CA VAL A 20 -47.06 -15.49 -1.98
C VAL A 20 -47.79 -15.77 -3.29
N MET A 21 -48.91 -15.10 -3.57
CA MET A 21 -49.63 -15.25 -4.85
C MET A 21 -48.82 -14.74 -6.03
N THR A 22 -48.19 -13.57 -5.91
CA THR A 22 -47.33 -13.03 -6.98
C THR A 22 -46.09 -13.89 -7.18
N TYR A 23 -45.48 -14.39 -6.09
CA TYR A 23 -44.32 -15.27 -6.15
C TYR A 23 -44.66 -16.63 -6.76
N THR A 24 -45.80 -17.22 -6.38
CA THR A 24 -46.26 -18.49 -6.97
C THR A 24 -46.68 -18.31 -8.42
N TRP A 25 -47.39 -17.22 -8.77
CA TRP A 25 -47.68 -16.88 -10.16
C TRP A 25 -46.40 -16.69 -10.97
N TYR A 26 -45.42 -15.92 -10.48
CA TYR A 26 -44.12 -15.75 -11.12
C TYR A 26 -43.42 -17.09 -11.33
N LYS A 27 -43.33 -17.94 -10.30
CA LYS A 27 -42.73 -19.29 -10.40
C LYS A 27 -43.48 -20.26 -11.31
N LEU A 28 -44.79 -20.09 -11.46
CA LEU A 28 -45.62 -20.87 -12.38
C LEU A 28 -45.58 -20.32 -13.81
N SER A 29 -45.25 -19.04 -13.97
CA SER A 29 -45.08 -18.33 -15.25
C SER A 29 -43.65 -18.41 -15.77
N ASP A 30 -42.67 -18.65 -14.89
CA ASP A 30 -41.27 -18.91 -15.24
C ASP A 30 -41.22 -20.27 -15.93
N ASP A 31 -41.12 -20.20 -17.26
CA ASP A 31 -41.06 -21.26 -18.27
C ASP A 31 -40.92 -22.69 -17.71
N LYS A 32 -42.03 -23.42 -17.68
CA LYS A 32 -41.95 -24.87 -17.84
C LYS A 32 -41.34 -25.13 -19.23
N PRO A 33 -40.21 -25.83 -19.36
CA PRO A 33 -39.75 -26.30 -20.66
C PRO A 33 -40.75 -27.35 -21.14
N GLU A 34 -41.72 -26.93 -21.96
CA GLU A 34 -42.60 -27.85 -22.66
C GLU A 34 -41.77 -28.71 -23.61
N LYS A 35 -42.06 -30.01 -23.56
CA LYS A 35 -41.41 -31.07 -24.34
C LYS A 35 -41.34 -30.70 -25.84
N ASN A 36 -40.09 -30.64 -26.32
CA ASN A 36 -39.63 -30.92 -27.68
C ASN A 36 -40.71 -31.10 -28.77
N THR A 37 -41.09 -30.00 -29.41
CA THR A 37 -40.97 -29.95 -30.88
C THR A 37 -39.55 -29.46 -31.13
N GLN A 38 -38.65 -30.35 -31.56
CA GLN A 38 -37.26 -30.03 -31.91
C GLN A 38 -37.27 -28.99 -33.04
N SER A 39 -37.26 -27.70 -32.70
CA SER A 39 -36.91 -26.66 -33.65
C SER A 39 -35.38 -26.66 -33.72
N GLU A 40 -34.86 -27.21 -34.80
CA GLU A 40 -33.43 -27.30 -35.05
C GLU A 40 -32.83 -25.88 -35.14
N THR A 41 -31.79 -25.61 -34.36
CA THR A 41 -31.04 -24.35 -34.48
C THR A 41 -30.15 -24.44 -35.71
N ILE A 42 -30.29 -23.51 -36.65
CA ILE A 42 -29.66 -23.60 -37.98
C ILE A 42 -28.62 -22.51 -38.23
N ALA A 43 -28.64 -21.43 -37.44
CA ALA A 43 -27.68 -20.34 -37.53
C ALA A 43 -27.40 -19.71 -36.16
N HIS A 44 -26.39 -18.85 -36.07
CA HIS A 44 -26.12 -18.04 -34.89
C HIS A 44 -25.53 -16.67 -35.25
N LEU A 45 -25.70 -15.70 -34.36
CA LEU A 45 -25.15 -14.36 -34.53
C LEU A 45 -23.65 -14.35 -34.16
N VAL A 46 -22.78 -13.99 -35.09
CA VAL A 46 -21.32 -13.91 -34.89
C VAL A 46 -20.93 -12.54 -34.34
N THR A 47 -21.41 -11.47 -34.96
CA THR A 47 -21.20 -10.08 -34.53
C THR A 47 -22.43 -9.23 -34.83
N SER A 48 -22.60 -8.16 -34.05
CA SER A 48 -23.60 -7.13 -34.31
C SER A 48 -23.05 -5.75 -34.01
N LEU A 49 -23.56 -4.76 -34.72
CA LEU A 49 -23.35 -3.34 -34.46
C LEU A 49 -24.73 -2.68 -34.30
N ASN A 50 -24.91 -1.90 -33.24
CA ASN A 50 -26.18 -1.26 -32.90
C ASN A 50 -27.34 -2.27 -32.75
N ASP A 51 -28.58 -1.87 -33.07
CA ASP A 51 -29.80 -2.61 -32.76
C ASP A 51 -30.11 -3.71 -33.80
N VAL A 52 -29.93 -4.97 -33.39
CA VAL A 52 -30.26 -6.18 -34.14
C VAL A 52 -31.34 -6.93 -33.40
N GLN A 53 -32.42 -7.27 -34.11
CA GLN A 53 -33.60 -7.87 -33.51
C GLN A 53 -34.03 -9.13 -34.24
N ARG A 54 -34.58 -10.09 -33.50
CA ARG A 54 -35.28 -11.25 -34.05
C ARG A 54 -36.76 -11.22 -33.72
N LYS A 55 -37.54 -11.89 -34.53
CA LYS A 55 -38.94 -12.23 -34.25
C LYS A 55 -39.08 -13.74 -34.38
N SER A 56 -39.42 -14.39 -33.27
CA SER A 56 -39.60 -15.83 -33.22
C SER A 56 -40.93 -16.24 -33.86
N VAL A 57 -41.00 -17.42 -34.47
CA VAL A 57 -42.27 -17.97 -35.02
C VAL A 57 -43.36 -18.05 -33.95
N LYS A 58 -42.97 -18.29 -32.69
CA LYS A 58 -43.89 -18.45 -31.56
C LYS A 58 -44.30 -17.13 -30.90
N LYS A 59 -43.60 -16.02 -31.16
CA LYS A 59 -43.78 -14.73 -30.46
C LYS A 59 -43.96 -13.59 -31.47
N LEU A 60 -45.00 -12.78 -31.29
CA LEU A 60 -45.33 -11.70 -32.24
C LEU A 60 -44.51 -10.41 -32.04
N ILE A 61 -43.61 -10.36 -31.07
CA ILE A 61 -42.79 -9.19 -30.75
C ILE A 61 -41.35 -9.33 -31.26
N TRP A 62 -40.76 -8.21 -31.65
CA TRP A 62 -39.33 -8.12 -31.91
C TRP A 62 -38.55 -8.10 -30.60
N GLN A 63 -37.44 -8.83 -30.55
CA GLN A 63 -36.58 -8.93 -29.39
C GLN A 63 -35.13 -8.68 -29.80
N PRO A 64 -34.31 -8.00 -28.98
CA PRO A 64 -32.90 -7.83 -29.26
C PRO A 64 -32.20 -9.20 -29.32
N VAL A 65 -31.14 -9.27 -30.12
CA VAL A 65 -30.30 -10.47 -30.26
C VAL A 65 -28.87 -10.12 -29.90
N TYR A 66 -28.27 -10.91 -29.02
CA TYR A 66 -26.89 -10.73 -28.60
C TYR A 66 -25.94 -11.74 -29.27
N LYS A 67 -24.66 -11.43 -29.25
CA LYS A 67 -23.60 -12.26 -29.83
C LYS A 67 -23.70 -13.72 -29.33
N ASN A 68 -23.49 -14.66 -30.25
CA ASN A 68 -23.60 -16.12 -30.09
C ASN A 68 -25.01 -16.67 -29.87
N GLU A 69 -26.05 -15.82 -29.85
CA GLU A 69 -27.41 -16.34 -29.82
C GLU A 69 -27.74 -17.12 -31.09
N LYS A 70 -28.48 -18.20 -30.92
CA LYS A 70 -28.86 -19.13 -31.99
C LYS A 70 -30.20 -18.73 -32.59
N PHE A 71 -30.36 -19.00 -33.88
CA PHE A 71 -31.58 -18.82 -34.63
C PHE A 71 -32.21 -20.17 -34.98
N GLN A 72 -33.52 -20.20 -34.82
CA GLN A 72 -34.37 -21.33 -35.20
C GLN A 72 -34.92 -21.14 -36.61
N THR A 73 -35.35 -22.24 -37.24
CA THR A 73 -36.07 -22.18 -38.52
C THR A 73 -37.37 -21.37 -38.40
N GLY A 74 -37.62 -20.52 -39.39
CA GLY A 74 -38.73 -19.56 -39.48
C GLY A 74 -38.51 -18.24 -38.74
N GLU A 75 -37.41 -18.05 -38.01
CA GLU A 75 -37.16 -16.78 -37.32
C GLU A 75 -36.79 -15.66 -38.30
N ALA A 76 -37.40 -14.50 -38.13
CA ALA A 76 -37.05 -13.30 -38.87
C ALA A 76 -35.97 -12.51 -38.11
N VAL A 77 -34.97 -12.01 -38.82
CA VAL A 77 -33.91 -11.16 -38.26
C VAL A 77 -33.89 -9.84 -39.01
N ARG A 78 -33.78 -8.73 -38.25
CA ARG A 78 -33.69 -7.39 -38.81
C ARG A 78 -32.59 -6.55 -38.16
N THR A 79 -32.06 -5.64 -38.94
CA THR A 79 -31.17 -4.56 -38.52
C THR A 79 -31.94 -3.24 -38.59
N ALA A 80 -31.79 -2.39 -37.57
CA ALA A 80 -32.27 -1.01 -37.61
C ALA A 80 -31.41 -0.12 -38.54
N ASP A 81 -31.75 1.16 -38.62
CA ASP A 81 -30.88 2.15 -39.28
C ASP A 81 -29.52 2.22 -38.57
N GLY A 82 -28.45 2.31 -39.35
CA GLY A 82 -27.07 2.24 -38.88
C GLY A 82 -26.66 0.91 -38.22
N ALA A 83 -27.51 -0.13 -38.20
CA ALA A 83 -27.20 -1.41 -37.57
C ALA A 83 -26.69 -2.46 -38.56
N GLU A 84 -25.84 -3.37 -38.08
CA GLU A 84 -25.27 -4.44 -38.88
C GLU A 84 -25.29 -5.75 -38.10
N ALA A 85 -25.41 -6.87 -38.81
CA ALA A 85 -25.37 -8.20 -38.21
C ALA A 85 -24.58 -9.16 -39.10
N ARG A 86 -23.74 -10.00 -38.50
CA ARG A 86 -23.10 -11.15 -39.16
C ARG A 86 -23.69 -12.43 -38.61
N ILE A 87 -24.26 -13.24 -39.47
CA ILE A 87 -24.89 -14.51 -39.13
C ILE A 87 -24.10 -15.64 -39.79
N GLU A 88 -23.78 -16.69 -39.04
CA GLU A 88 -23.18 -17.91 -39.57
C GLU A 88 -24.18 -19.07 -39.46
N PHE A 89 -24.42 -19.73 -40.59
CA PHE A 89 -25.19 -20.97 -40.64
C PHE A 89 -24.33 -22.13 -40.15
N ILE A 90 -24.85 -22.87 -39.17
CA ILE A 90 -24.05 -23.81 -38.36
C ILE A 90 -23.49 -24.94 -39.22
N ASN A 91 -24.32 -25.51 -40.11
CA ASN A 91 -24.01 -26.70 -40.89
C ASN A 91 -23.29 -26.37 -42.21
N SER A 92 -23.72 -25.34 -42.95
CA SER A 92 -23.10 -24.95 -44.22
C SER A 92 -21.86 -24.08 -44.06
N LYS A 93 -21.65 -23.48 -42.88
CA LYS A 93 -20.62 -22.47 -42.61
C LYS A 93 -20.73 -21.20 -43.47
N ALA A 94 -21.85 -21.05 -44.17
CA ALA A 94 -22.11 -19.86 -44.94
C ALA A 94 -22.35 -18.66 -44.02
N ILE A 95 -21.81 -17.52 -44.43
CA ILE A 95 -21.88 -16.26 -43.69
C ILE A 95 -22.84 -15.33 -44.42
N VAL A 96 -23.74 -14.71 -43.66
CA VAL A 96 -24.65 -13.67 -44.15
C VAL A 96 -24.42 -12.41 -43.34
N ASP A 97 -23.95 -11.36 -44.01
CA ASP A 97 -23.78 -10.03 -43.46
C ASP A 97 -24.98 -9.17 -43.86
N LEU A 98 -25.73 -8.71 -42.86
CA LEU A 98 -26.83 -7.78 -42.99
C LEU A 98 -26.34 -6.36 -42.75
N GLU A 99 -26.70 -5.44 -43.64
CA GLU A 99 -26.44 -4.01 -43.49
C GLU A 99 -27.67 -3.29 -42.90
N SER A 100 -27.60 -1.97 -42.73
CA SER A 100 -28.70 -1.15 -42.21
C SER A 100 -30.03 -1.41 -42.92
N ASP A 101 -31.12 -1.37 -42.16
CA ASP A 101 -32.50 -1.55 -42.63
C ASP A 101 -32.79 -2.87 -43.37
N SER A 102 -32.06 -3.93 -43.03
CA SER A 102 -32.21 -5.24 -43.64
C SER A 102 -33.14 -6.14 -42.85
N THR A 103 -33.87 -7.00 -43.56
CA THR A 103 -34.72 -8.01 -42.94
C THR A 103 -34.66 -9.29 -43.75
N ILE A 104 -34.38 -10.40 -43.06
CA ILE A 104 -34.34 -11.74 -43.63
C ILE A 104 -35.21 -12.68 -42.78
N ILE A 105 -35.63 -13.79 -43.36
CA ILE A 105 -36.18 -14.94 -42.63
C ILE A 105 -35.28 -16.13 -42.90
N ILE A 106 -34.91 -16.82 -41.83
CA ILE A 106 -34.03 -17.98 -41.89
C ILE A 106 -34.92 -19.22 -41.86
N GLU A 107 -34.97 -19.98 -42.94
CA GLU A 107 -35.88 -21.12 -43.12
C GLU A 107 -35.10 -22.42 -43.41
N GLU A 108 -35.76 -23.55 -43.15
CA GLU A 108 -35.39 -24.86 -43.67
C GLU A 108 -36.54 -25.36 -44.54
N ASN A 109 -36.26 -25.62 -45.83
CA ASN A 109 -37.23 -26.16 -46.77
C ASN A 109 -36.75 -27.52 -47.28
N ASN A 110 -37.46 -28.60 -46.93
CA ASN A 110 -37.17 -29.97 -47.36
C ASN A 110 -35.70 -30.43 -47.11
N GLY A 111 -35.09 -30.01 -46.00
CA GLY A 111 -33.70 -30.35 -45.65
C GLY A 111 -32.63 -29.47 -46.31
N GLN A 112 -33.05 -28.42 -47.04
CA GLN A 112 -32.18 -27.37 -47.58
C GLN A 112 -32.34 -26.10 -46.74
N LEU A 113 -31.21 -25.48 -46.36
CA LEU A 113 -31.22 -24.17 -45.71
C LEU A 113 -31.62 -23.12 -46.74
N SER A 114 -32.57 -22.25 -46.39
CA SER A 114 -33.00 -21.17 -47.29
C SER A 114 -33.13 -19.85 -46.56
N LEU A 115 -32.80 -18.77 -47.26
CA LEU A 115 -32.92 -17.41 -46.77
C LEU A 115 -33.98 -16.67 -47.58
N ASP A 116 -35.04 -16.20 -46.91
CA ASP A 116 -36.01 -15.30 -47.51
C ASP A 116 -35.56 -13.85 -47.32
N PHE A 117 -35.17 -13.22 -48.41
CA PHE A 117 -34.70 -11.83 -48.38
C PHE A 117 -35.87 -10.87 -48.57
N ILE A 118 -36.29 -10.24 -47.48
CA ILE A 118 -37.47 -9.36 -47.47
C ILE A 118 -37.13 -7.98 -48.01
N LYS A 119 -36.13 -7.32 -47.42
CA LYS A 119 -35.68 -5.97 -47.80
C LYS A 119 -34.27 -5.68 -47.30
N GLY A 120 -33.67 -4.62 -47.83
CA GLY A 120 -32.40 -4.05 -47.36
C GLY A 120 -31.24 -4.46 -48.26
N ASN A 121 -30.06 -4.67 -47.66
CA ASN A 121 -28.85 -5.07 -48.38
C ASN A 121 -28.12 -6.15 -47.58
N ILE A 122 -27.80 -7.25 -48.25
CA ILE A 122 -27.09 -8.38 -47.63
C ILE A 122 -25.93 -8.82 -48.50
N TYR A 123 -24.91 -9.36 -47.84
CA TYR A 123 -23.79 -10.04 -48.47
C TYR A 123 -23.75 -11.49 -48.00
N ILE A 124 -23.66 -12.43 -48.93
CA ILE A 124 -23.65 -13.87 -48.66
C ILE A 124 -22.31 -14.43 -49.13
N LYS A 125 -21.58 -15.09 -48.23
CA LYS A 125 -20.37 -15.85 -48.54
C LYS A 125 -20.63 -17.32 -48.27
N ASN A 126 -20.78 -18.11 -49.33
CA ASN A 126 -20.97 -19.55 -49.26
C ASN A 126 -19.76 -20.29 -49.81
N THR A 127 -19.05 -20.98 -48.93
CA THR A 127 -17.82 -21.73 -49.28
C THR A 127 -18.08 -23.22 -49.51
N ALA A 128 -19.29 -23.71 -49.24
CA ALA A 128 -19.62 -25.12 -49.40
C ALA A 128 -19.72 -25.50 -50.89
N PRO A 129 -19.07 -26.61 -51.31
CA PRO A 129 -19.14 -27.06 -52.69
C PRO A 129 -20.55 -27.54 -53.07
N ASN A 130 -20.91 -27.42 -54.34
CA ASN A 130 -22.11 -28.02 -54.91
C ASN A 130 -22.03 -29.55 -54.81
N THR A 131 -22.64 -30.14 -53.79
CA THR A 131 -22.74 -31.60 -53.68
C THR A 131 -24.05 -32.09 -54.29
N THR A 132 -23.97 -32.97 -55.28
CA THR A 132 -25.11 -33.71 -55.86
C THR A 132 -25.70 -34.77 -54.93
N GLU A 133 -25.01 -35.09 -53.82
CA GLU A 133 -25.55 -35.90 -52.74
C GLU A 133 -26.45 -35.03 -51.84
N LYS A 134 -27.70 -35.46 -51.64
CA LYS A 134 -28.65 -34.90 -50.65
C LYS A 134 -28.17 -35.13 -49.20
N LYS A 135 -26.98 -34.66 -48.84
CA LYS A 135 -26.59 -34.53 -47.43
C LYS A 135 -27.28 -33.27 -46.90
N LYS A 136 -28.16 -33.49 -45.92
CA LYS A 136 -28.92 -32.47 -45.21
C LYS A 136 -27.96 -31.33 -44.79
N PHE A 137 -28.28 -30.09 -45.18
CA PHE A 137 -27.67 -28.85 -44.67
C PHE A 137 -26.29 -28.36 -45.17
N THR A 138 -25.72 -28.86 -46.27
CA THR A 138 -24.41 -28.35 -46.73
C THR A 138 -24.48 -27.06 -47.54
N ASN A 139 -25.62 -26.73 -48.16
CA ASN A 139 -25.75 -25.60 -49.08
C ASN A 139 -26.91 -24.65 -48.70
N ILE A 140 -26.85 -23.38 -49.14
CA ILE A 140 -27.88 -22.36 -48.89
C ILE A 140 -28.57 -21.99 -50.20
N ALA A 141 -29.90 -21.88 -50.16
CA ALA A 141 -30.71 -21.28 -51.22
C ALA A 141 -31.23 -19.89 -50.84
N LEU A 142 -31.42 -19.03 -51.84
CA LEU A 142 -32.14 -17.77 -51.71
C LEU A 142 -33.59 -17.97 -52.17
N LYS A 143 -34.54 -17.62 -51.31
CA LYS A 143 -35.97 -17.59 -51.65
C LYS A 143 -36.33 -16.21 -52.20
N SER A 144 -36.90 -16.18 -53.39
CA SER A 144 -37.36 -14.97 -54.07
C SER A 144 -38.75 -15.20 -54.65
N GLY A 145 -39.78 -14.76 -53.93
CA GLY A 145 -41.16 -15.15 -54.20
C GLY A 145 -41.33 -16.66 -54.01
N ASP A 146 -41.93 -17.33 -54.99
CA ASP A 146 -42.14 -18.78 -54.98
C ASP A 146 -40.93 -19.60 -55.48
N LYS A 147 -39.84 -18.93 -55.87
CA LYS A 147 -38.64 -19.58 -56.40
C LYS A 147 -37.56 -19.72 -55.32
N LEU A 148 -36.97 -20.91 -55.24
CA LEU A 148 -35.75 -21.20 -54.49
C LEU A 148 -34.57 -21.26 -55.46
N ILE A 149 -33.58 -20.39 -55.26
CA ILE A 149 -32.37 -20.28 -56.08
C ILE A 149 -31.23 -20.89 -55.28
N ASP A 150 -30.62 -21.96 -55.79
CA ASP A 150 -29.43 -22.53 -55.18
C ASP A 150 -28.24 -21.58 -55.37
N LEU A 151 -27.58 -21.19 -54.28
CA LEU A 151 -26.44 -20.26 -54.34
C LEU A 151 -25.13 -20.99 -54.66
N GLY A 152 -25.03 -22.28 -54.37
CA GLY A 152 -23.80 -23.04 -54.51
C GLY A 152 -22.57 -22.39 -53.90
N GLN A 153 -21.37 -22.74 -54.38
CA GLN A 153 -20.14 -22.09 -53.95
C GLN A 153 -20.01 -20.70 -54.58
N SER A 154 -20.52 -19.69 -53.90
CA SER A 154 -20.56 -18.32 -54.42
C SER A 154 -20.44 -17.24 -53.33
N GLU A 155 -20.05 -16.05 -53.77
CA GLU A 155 -20.06 -14.83 -52.97
C GLU A 155 -20.95 -13.80 -53.68
N ILE A 156 -22.00 -13.33 -53.00
CA ILE A 156 -23.09 -12.59 -53.64
C ILE A 156 -23.44 -11.35 -52.82
N ALA A 157 -23.58 -10.21 -53.50
CA ALA A 157 -24.18 -9.01 -52.95
C ALA A 157 -25.63 -8.86 -53.45
N LEU A 158 -26.58 -8.67 -52.54
CA LEU A 158 -28.00 -8.53 -52.83
C LEU A 158 -28.55 -7.25 -52.21
N GLY A 159 -29.37 -6.52 -52.97
CA GLY A 159 -30.11 -5.36 -52.50
C GLY A 159 -31.56 -5.45 -52.93
N LYS A 160 -32.51 -5.29 -52.00
CA LYS A 160 -33.94 -5.33 -52.30
C LYS A 160 -34.62 -4.10 -51.73
N SER A 161 -35.14 -3.28 -52.64
CA SER A 161 -35.89 -2.08 -52.30
C SER A 161 -37.26 -2.41 -51.70
N GLN A 162 -37.90 -1.44 -51.03
CA GLN A 162 -39.27 -1.61 -50.50
C GLN A 162 -40.30 -1.94 -51.59
N ASN A 163 -40.04 -1.53 -52.83
CA ASN A 163 -40.89 -1.79 -53.99
C ASN A 163 -40.64 -3.18 -54.61
N GLY A 164 -39.83 -4.04 -53.96
CA GLY A 164 -39.57 -5.41 -54.39
C GLY A 164 -38.54 -5.56 -55.51
N LYS A 165 -38.01 -4.47 -56.08
CA LYS A 165 -36.92 -4.54 -57.07
C LYS A 165 -35.66 -5.12 -56.41
N LEU A 166 -35.23 -6.28 -56.92
CA LEU A 166 -34.03 -6.99 -56.53
C LEU A 166 -32.87 -6.59 -57.45
N ASN A 167 -31.79 -6.11 -56.85
CA ASN A 167 -30.49 -5.96 -57.49
C ASN A 167 -29.57 -7.06 -56.93
N ALA A 168 -28.92 -7.82 -57.80
CA ALA A 168 -28.04 -8.90 -57.40
C ALA A 168 -26.75 -8.85 -58.21
N GLN A 169 -25.64 -9.14 -57.54
CA GLN A 169 -24.34 -9.27 -58.18
C GLN A 169 -23.59 -10.46 -57.59
N VAL A 170 -23.21 -11.41 -58.45
CA VAL A 170 -22.32 -12.51 -58.11
C VAL A 170 -20.89 -12.00 -58.23
N LEU A 171 -20.15 -11.97 -57.12
CA LEU A 171 -18.75 -11.52 -57.05
C LEU A 171 -17.77 -12.65 -57.27
N LYS A 172 -18.14 -13.87 -56.85
CA LYS A 172 -17.37 -15.10 -57.03
C LYS A 172 -18.31 -16.28 -57.20
N GLY A 173 -17.91 -17.26 -58.02
CA GLY A 173 -18.77 -18.39 -58.40
C GLY A 173 -19.68 -18.05 -59.57
N SER A 174 -20.69 -18.89 -59.81
CA SER A 174 -21.73 -18.66 -60.82
C SER A 174 -23.06 -19.17 -60.30
N VAL A 175 -24.10 -18.36 -60.51
CA VAL A 175 -25.49 -18.67 -60.14
C VAL A 175 -26.37 -18.24 -61.29
N ALA A 176 -26.82 -19.19 -62.11
CA ALA A 176 -27.42 -18.94 -63.43
C ALA A 176 -28.59 -17.93 -63.40
N GLU A 177 -29.44 -17.98 -62.38
CA GLU A 177 -30.58 -17.07 -62.20
C GLU A 177 -30.14 -15.64 -61.86
N LEU A 178 -29.09 -15.48 -61.06
CA LEU A 178 -28.57 -14.18 -60.64
C LEU A 178 -27.59 -13.59 -61.65
N ASP A 179 -26.90 -14.43 -62.42
CA ASP A 179 -25.98 -14.01 -63.47
C ASP A 179 -26.73 -13.26 -64.58
N LYS A 180 -27.98 -13.63 -64.88
CA LYS A 180 -28.86 -12.88 -65.81
C LYS A 180 -29.17 -11.46 -65.31
N ILE A 181 -29.29 -11.26 -64.00
CA ILE A 181 -29.53 -9.95 -63.38
C ILE A 181 -28.23 -9.13 -63.34
N SER A 182 -27.10 -9.82 -63.19
CA SER A 182 -25.75 -9.22 -63.11
C SER A 182 -25.19 -8.79 -64.48
N GLN A 183 -25.63 -9.42 -65.59
CA GLN A 183 -25.14 -9.14 -66.95
C GLN A 183 -25.35 -7.69 -67.42
N ASP A 184 -26.38 -7.01 -66.92
CA ASP A 184 -26.69 -5.63 -67.27
C ASP A 184 -25.94 -4.58 -66.41
N ASN A 185 -25.03 -5.03 -65.53
CA ASN A 185 -24.32 -4.18 -64.57
C ASN A 185 -22.79 -4.37 -64.65
N ILE A 186 -22.05 -3.42 -64.08
CA ILE A 186 -20.58 -3.53 -63.96
C ILE A 186 -20.24 -4.59 -62.91
N GLN A 187 -19.54 -5.66 -63.32
CA GLN A 187 -19.14 -6.76 -62.44
C GLN A 187 -17.81 -6.45 -61.74
N ILE A 188 -17.89 -5.95 -60.50
CA ILE A 188 -16.74 -5.69 -59.63
C ILE A 188 -16.06 -7.01 -59.22
N ILE A 189 -14.74 -7.02 -59.35
CA ILE A 189 -13.81 -8.08 -58.91
C ILE A 189 -13.18 -7.70 -57.56
N ARG A 190 -12.82 -6.42 -57.34
CA ARG A 190 -12.29 -5.91 -56.07
C ARG A 190 -12.56 -4.41 -55.87
N PRO A 191 -12.60 -3.91 -54.62
CA PRO A 191 -12.47 -4.65 -53.37
C PRO A 191 -13.69 -5.52 -53.08
N MET A 192 -13.47 -6.66 -52.44
CA MET A 192 -14.55 -7.56 -52.01
C MET A 192 -15.22 -6.97 -50.76
N PRO A 193 -16.56 -7.10 -50.62
CA PRO A 193 -17.25 -6.66 -49.42
C PRO A 193 -16.70 -7.33 -48.17
N ASN A 194 -16.61 -6.54 -47.10
CA ASN A 194 -16.28 -6.99 -45.73
C ASN A 194 -14.85 -7.50 -45.54
N GLU A 195 -14.01 -7.38 -46.56
CA GLU A 195 -12.57 -7.52 -46.45
C GLU A 195 -11.94 -6.12 -46.29
N PRO A 196 -11.10 -5.90 -45.25
CA PRO A 196 -10.43 -4.63 -45.07
C PRO A 196 -9.43 -4.40 -46.22
N VAL A 197 -9.49 -3.22 -46.82
CA VAL A 197 -8.54 -2.79 -47.84
C VAL A 197 -7.42 -2.02 -47.16
N TYR A 198 -6.27 -2.64 -47.09
CA TYR A 198 -5.09 -2.06 -46.45
C TYR A 198 -4.32 -1.14 -47.40
N ILE A 199 -4.19 0.15 -47.05
CA ILE A 199 -3.46 1.17 -47.83
C ILE A 199 -2.20 1.66 -47.11
N HIS A 200 -1.13 1.92 -47.84
CA HIS A 200 0.14 2.40 -47.27
C HIS A 200 0.10 3.90 -46.99
N PRO A 201 0.25 4.37 -45.73
CA PRO A 201 0.14 5.78 -45.37
C PRO A 201 1.04 6.73 -46.17
N GLN A 202 2.19 6.23 -46.64
CA GLN A 202 3.22 7.00 -47.35
C GLN A 202 3.15 6.86 -48.88
N SER A 203 2.34 5.94 -49.42
CA SER A 203 2.08 5.87 -50.86
C SER A 203 0.91 6.79 -51.21
N ASP A 204 0.80 7.22 -52.48
CA ASP A 204 -0.39 7.96 -52.93
C ASP A 204 -1.63 7.08 -52.73
N ASN A 205 -2.33 7.31 -51.60
CA ASN A 205 -3.32 6.46 -50.92
C ASN A 205 -4.54 6.12 -51.78
N GLN A 206 -4.36 5.33 -52.84
CA GLN A 206 -5.42 4.97 -53.77
C GLN A 206 -5.87 3.53 -53.54
N THR A 207 -7.17 3.36 -53.31
CA THR A 207 -7.85 2.08 -53.37
C THR A 207 -7.96 1.64 -54.82
N GLU A 208 -7.64 0.38 -55.07
CA GLU A 208 -7.75 -0.21 -56.39
C GLU A 208 -9.10 -0.90 -56.56
N PHE A 209 -9.83 -0.49 -57.60
CA PHE A 209 -11.09 -1.07 -58.03
C PHE A 209 -10.85 -1.81 -59.33
N ALA A 210 -11.24 -3.08 -59.40
CA ALA A 210 -11.18 -3.85 -60.63
C ALA A 210 -12.55 -4.41 -60.96
N TRP A 211 -12.86 -4.48 -62.26
CA TRP A 211 -14.11 -5.05 -62.78
C TRP A 211 -13.84 -5.86 -64.05
N LYS A 212 -14.80 -6.68 -64.44
CA LYS A 212 -14.78 -7.38 -65.73
C LYS A 212 -14.79 -6.33 -66.86
N PRO A 213 -13.78 -6.30 -67.75
CA PRO A 213 -13.67 -5.30 -68.80
C PRO A 213 -14.97 -5.07 -69.57
N LEU A 214 -15.33 -3.80 -69.77
CA LEU A 214 -16.53 -3.41 -70.51
C LEU A 214 -16.23 -3.30 -72.01
N PRO A 215 -17.26 -3.31 -72.88
CA PRO A 215 -17.10 -2.96 -74.29
C PRO A 215 -16.44 -1.57 -74.46
N LYS A 216 -15.73 -1.37 -75.58
CA LYS A 216 -15.14 -0.07 -75.90
C LYS A 216 -16.21 1.02 -75.96
N GLY A 217 -15.85 2.24 -75.52
CA GLY A 217 -16.74 3.40 -75.55
C GLY A 217 -17.41 3.71 -74.21
N TYR A 218 -17.15 2.93 -73.16
CA TYR A 218 -17.51 3.27 -71.80
C TYR A 218 -16.37 4.02 -71.09
N GLN A 219 -16.73 5.12 -70.42
CA GLN A 219 -15.88 5.78 -69.42
C GLN A 219 -16.43 5.45 -68.04
N VAL A 220 -15.58 4.89 -67.18
CA VAL A 220 -15.94 4.46 -65.83
C VAL A 220 -15.42 5.47 -64.82
N PHE A 221 -16.25 5.81 -63.84
CA PHE A 221 -15.86 6.59 -62.67
C PHE A 221 -16.40 6.00 -61.37
N LEU A 222 -15.79 6.39 -60.25
CA LEU A 222 -16.19 5.96 -58.91
C LEU A 222 -17.14 6.97 -58.29
N GLU A 223 -18.24 6.48 -57.72
CA GLU A 223 -19.01 7.22 -56.72
C GLU A 223 -18.84 6.56 -55.35
N ALA A 224 -18.60 7.36 -54.32
CA ALA A 224 -18.47 6.86 -52.96
C ALA A 224 -19.06 7.81 -51.91
N GLY A 225 -19.44 7.27 -50.76
CA GLY A 225 -20.10 7.99 -49.66
C GLY A 225 -19.95 7.25 -48.32
N SER A 226 -20.42 7.89 -47.24
CA SER A 226 -20.42 7.29 -45.90
C SER A 226 -21.62 6.38 -45.64
N THR A 227 -22.63 6.44 -46.50
CA THR A 227 -23.86 5.63 -46.51
C THR A 227 -24.19 5.17 -47.94
N ARG A 228 -25.23 4.36 -48.11
CA ARG A 228 -25.70 3.96 -49.46
C ARG A 228 -26.42 5.06 -50.22
N THR A 229 -26.84 6.14 -49.55
CA THR A 229 -27.71 7.18 -50.11
C THR A 229 -26.98 8.50 -50.42
N ASP A 230 -25.75 8.67 -49.94
CA ASP A 230 -24.92 9.89 -50.08
C ASP A 230 -23.74 9.70 -51.05
N LEU A 231 -23.88 8.81 -52.04
CA LEU A 231 -22.82 8.55 -53.01
C LEU A 231 -22.58 9.78 -53.90
N LEU A 232 -21.33 10.26 -53.93
CA LEU A 232 -20.89 11.36 -54.78
C LEU A 232 -19.74 10.93 -55.69
N PRO A 233 -19.62 11.47 -56.91
CA PRO A 233 -18.48 11.21 -57.79
C PRO A 233 -17.16 11.61 -57.13
N ILE A 234 -16.17 10.71 -57.19
CA ILE A 234 -14.81 10.97 -56.69
C ILE A 234 -14.01 11.68 -57.78
N ALA A 235 -13.53 12.89 -57.48
CA ALA A 235 -12.76 13.69 -58.43
C ALA A 235 -11.49 12.94 -58.88
N GLY A 236 -11.23 12.98 -60.20
CA GLY A 236 -10.07 12.33 -60.80
C GLY A 236 -10.15 10.80 -60.87
N SER A 237 -11.33 10.20 -60.62
CA SER A 237 -11.53 8.75 -60.65
C SER A 237 -11.99 8.21 -62.01
N GLU A 238 -11.56 8.80 -63.11
CA GLU A 238 -12.03 8.44 -64.46
C GLU A 238 -11.04 7.54 -65.21
N THR A 239 -11.55 6.52 -65.90
CA THR A 239 -10.74 5.60 -66.71
C THR A 239 -11.58 4.93 -67.80
N LEU A 240 -10.91 4.28 -68.74
CA LEU A 240 -11.57 3.54 -69.83
C LEU A 240 -12.15 2.22 -69.30
N GLY A 241 -13.39 1.92 -69.67
CA GLY A 241 -14.12 0.75 -69.19
C GLY A 241 -13.48 -0.59 -69.59
N GLU A 242 -12.80 -0.64 -70.74
CA GLU A 242 -12.08 -1.81 -71.23
C GLU A 242 -10.80 -2.13 -70.43
N LEU A 243 -10.28 -1.18 -69.63
CA LEU A 243 -9.10 -1.44 -68.80
C LEU A 243 -9.42 -2.33 -67.59
N GLY A 244 -10.69 -2.34 -67.15
CA GLY A 244 -11.10 -3.14 -65.99
C GLY A 244 -10.46 -2.71 -64.67
N LEU A 245 -9.86 -1.52 -64.60
CA LEU A 245 -9.08 -1.06 -63.45
C LEU A 245 -9.19 0.46 -63.25
N LEU A 246 -9.42 0.86 -62.00
CA LEU A 246 -9.45 2.23 -61.53
C LEU A 246 -8.73 2.33 -60.19
N LYS A 247 -7.98 3.41 -59.96
CA LYS A 247 -7.42 3.73 -58.65
C LYS A 247 -7.95 5.06 -58.20
N ALA A 248 -8.47 5.13 -56.97
CA ALA A 248 -9.08 6.34 -56.43
C ALA A 248 -8.88 6.43 -54.92
N LYS A 249 -8.80 7.66 -54.40
CA LYS A 249 -8.65 7.90 -52.96
C LYS A 249 -10.00 7.77 -52.26
N LEU A 250 -10.06 6.94 -51.22
CA LEU A 250 -11.18 6.86 -50.30
C LEU A 250 -10.74 7.28 -48.90
N LYS A 251 -11.71 7.72 -48.09
CA LYS A 251 -11.46 8.05 -46.68
C LYS A 251 -11.16 6.77 -45.89
N LEU A 252 -10.34 6.87 -44.84
CA LEU A 252 -10.16 5.76 -43.90
C LEU A 252 -11.50 5.40 -43.24
N GLY A 253 -11.68 4.12 -42.91
CA GLY A 253 -12.90 3.58 -42.33
C GLY A 253 -13.89 3.05 -43.36
N ARG A 254 -15.16 2.99 -42.98
CA ARG A 254 -16.24 2.42 -43.79
C ARG A 254 -16.61 3.36 -44.93
N ASN A 255 -16.63 2.83 -46.15
CA ASN A 255 -17.08 3.54 -47.34
C ASN A 255 -18.07 2.66 -48.12
N TYR A 256 -19.09 3.29 -48.67
CA TYR A 256 -19.98 2.69 -49.67
C TYR A 256 -19.58 3.23 -51.03
N PHE A 257 -19.59 2.38 -52.04
CA PHE A 257 -19.15 2.77 -53.38
C PHE A 257 -19.90 2.03 -54.49
N ARG A 258 -19.93 2.64 -55.66
CA ARG A 258 -20.30 1.99 -56.93
C ARG A 258 -19.46 2.52 -58.07
N LEU A 259 -19.27 1.69 -59.09
CA LEU A 259 -18.73 2.12 -60.37
C LEU A 259 -19.90 2.55 -61.28
N VAL A 260 -19.71 3.63 -62.00
CA VAL A 260 -20.68 4.13 -62.99
C VAL A 260 -19.98 4.22 -64.34
N ALA A 261 -20.55 3.60 -65.35
CA ALA A 261 -20.06 3.65 -66.72
C ALA A 261 -21.01 4.50 -67.58
N ARG A 262 -20.47 5.57 -68.15
CA ARG A 262 -21.16 6.41 -69.13
C ARG A 262 -20.60 6.16 -70.51
N THR A 263 -21.41 6.41 -71.53
CA THR A 263 -21.02 6.25 -72.92
C THR A 263 -21.62 7.39 -73.73
N GLN A 264 -20.90 7.81 -74.78
CA GLN A 264 -21.40 8.75 -75.78
C GLN A 264 -21.99 8.00 -76.99
N ASP A 265 -21.81 6.68 -77.06
CA ASP A 265 -22.39 5.84 -78.09
C ASP A 265 -23.89 5.65 -77.83
N LEU A 266 -24.74 6.17 -78.72
CA LEU A 266 -26.20 6.10 -78.60
C LEU A 266 -26.75 4.67 -78.67
N THR A 267 -25.95 3.68 -79.09
CA THR A 267 -26.33 2.27 -79.10
C THR A 267 -26.12 1.59 -77.75
N LEU A 268 -25.32 2.19 -76.87
CA LEU A 268 -24.98 1.69 -75.55
C LEU A 268 -25.74 2.47 -74.47
N LYS A 269 -26.17 1.77 -73.42
CA LYS A 269 -26.88 2.40 -72.29
C LYS A 269 -25.92 2.63 -71.14
N PRO A 270 -26.03 3.73 -70.36
CA PRO A 270 -25.28 3.87 -69.12
C PRO A 270 -25.59 2.71 -68.17
N ILE A 271 -24.56 2.16 -67.55
CA ILE A 271 -24.66 1.05 -66.59
C ILE A 271 -23.92 1.40 -65.29
N SER A 272 -24.29 0.74 -64.20
CA SER A 272 -23.64 0.92 -62.90
C SER A 272 -23.44 -0.43 -62.22
N SER A 273 -22.47 -0.54 -61.32
CA SER A 273 -22.37 -1.69 -60.42
C SER A 273 -23.46 -1.65 -59.34
N ALA A 274 -23.59 -2.73 -58.58
CA ALA A 274 -24.24 -2.64 -57.28
C ALA A 274 -23.44 -1.71 -56.35
N ILE A 275 -24.12 -1.16 -55.35
CA ILE A 275 -23.46 -0.42 -54.26
C ILE A 275 -22.85 -1.46 -53.32
N LEU A 276 -21.53 -1.45 -53.19
CA LEU A 276 -20.76 -2.32 -52.31
C LEU A 276 -20.15 -1.52 -51.16
N ARG A 277 -19.75 -2.25 -50.10
CA ARG A 277 -19.10 -1.69 -48.91
C ARG A 277 -17.64 -2.13 -48.87
N ALA A 278 -16.73 -1.22 -48.56
CA ALA A 278 -15.34 -1.54 -48.25
C ALA A 278 -14.90 -0.79 -46.98
N THR A 279 -14.01 -1.41 -46.20
CA THR A 279 -13.39 -0.76 -45.04
C THR A 279 -11.94 -0.46 -45.39
N ILE A 280 -11.59 0.82 -45.47
CA ILE A 280 -10.24 1.25 -45.80
C ILE A 280 -9.44 1.39 -44.51
N VAL A 281 -8.35 0.63 -44.39
CA VAL A 281 -7.51 0.57 -43.18
C VAL A 281 -6.09 0.99 -43.53
N ALA A 282 -5.45 1.79 -42.68
CA ALA A 282 -4.06 2.16 -42.85
C ALA A 282 -3.13 0.98 -42.49
N LYS A 283 -2.13 0.70 -43.33
CA LYS A 283 -1.03 -0.23 -43.00
C LYS A 283 -0.08 0.45 -42.04
N ILE A 284 -0.29 0.24 -40.74
CA ILE A 284 0.61 0.72 -39.70
C ILE A 284 1.54 -0.44 -39.31
N PRO A 285 2.87 -0.31 -39.47
CA PRO A 285 3.80 -1.38 -39.08
C PRO A 285 3.74 -1.66 -37.57
N PRO A 286 4.22 -2.83 -37.12
CA PRO A 286 4.46 -3.06 -35.70
C PRO A 286 5.32 -1.93 -35.12
N GLN A 287 5.05 -1.54 -33.87
CA GLN A 287 5.78 -0.47 -33.20
C GLN A 287 6.58 -1.03 -32.04
N PRO A 288 7.92 -1.09 -32.13
CA PRO A 288 8.76 -1.58 -31.05
C PRO A 288 8.72 -0.60 -29.87
N LEU A 289 8.65 -1.14 -28.66
CA LEU A 289 8.40 -0.41 -27.41
C LEU A 289 9.53 -0.61 -26.39
N ALA A 290 10.00 -1.85 -26.21
CA ALA A 290 11.06 -2.16 -25.26
C ALA A 290 12.01 -3.22 -25.85
N PRO A 291 13.31 -3.20 -25.51
CA PRO A 291 13.98 -2.13 -24.77
C PRO A 291 13.94 -0.79 -25.51
N GLU A 292 14.06 0.32 -24.78
CA GLU A 292 14.14 1.66 -25.39
C GLU A 292 15.34 1.75 -26.34
N ASN A 293 15.28 2.68 -27.30
CA ASN A 293 16.35 2.78 -28.28
C ASN A 293 17.65 3.24 -27.60
N ASP A 294 18.74 2.51 -27.90
CA ASP A 294 20.06 2.67 -27.29
C ASP A 294 20.14 2.30 -25.78
N ALA A 295 19.18 1.52 -25.26
CA ALA A 295 19.19 1.11 -23.85
C ALA A 295 20.42 0.26 -23.47
N GLU A 296 20.94 0.46 -22.25
CA GLU A 296 21.99 -0.37 -21.66
C GLU A 296 21.41 -1.33 -20.62
N ILE A 297 21.61 -2.64 -20.80
CA ILE A 297 20.96 -3.69 -20.02
C ILE A 297 22.01 -4.58 -19.36
N SER A 298 21.97 -4.67 -18.02
CA SER A 298 22.79 -5.63 -17.28
C SER A 298 22.05 -6.95 -17.09
N LEU A 299 22.69 -8.06 -17.43
CA LEU A 299 22.07 -9.40 -17.47
C LEU A 299 22.84 -10.40 -16.61
N SER A 300 22.13 -11.38 -16.04
CA SER A 300 22.77 -12.50 -15.32
C SER A 300 23.34 -13.50 -16.32
N LYS A 301 24.56 -14.01 -16.09
CA LYS A 301 25.11 -15.12 -16.87
C LYS A 301 24.23 -16.37 -16.83
N ASP A 302 23.54 -16.61 -15.72
CA ASP A 302 22.72 -17.81 -15.53
C ASP A 302 21.40 -17.74 -16.33
N ASN A 303 20.96 -16.53 -16.72
CA ASN A 303 19.77 -16.31 -17.54
C ASN A 303 19.82 -14.94 -18.23
N PRO A 304 20.58 -14.80 -19.34
CA PRO A 304 20.73 -13.52 -20.01
C PRO A 304 19.52 -13.23 -20.90
N GLY A 305 18.32 -13.06 -20.35
CA GLY A 305 17.12 -12.78 -21.13
C GLY A 305 16.88 -11.28 -21.35
N VAL A 306 16.73 -10.85 -22.60
CA VAL A 306 16.20 -9.53 -22.99
C VAL A 306 14.82 -9.73 -23.61
N THR A 307 13.79 -9.14 -23.01
CA THR A 307 12.43 -9.17 -23.57
C THR A 307 12.25 -8.01 -24.54
N LEU A 308 12.06 -8.34 -25.81
CA LEU A 308 11.66 -7.42 -26.86
C LEU A 308 10.14 -7.31 -26.85
N VAL A 309 9.59 -6.09 -26.83
CA VAL A 309 8.15 -5.81 -26.74
C VAL A 309 7.76 -4.82 -27.81
N TRP A 310 6.62 -5.05 -28.45
CA TRP A 310 6.07 -4.18 -29.48
C TRP A 310 4.55 -4.13 -29.41
N SER A 311 3.93 -3.17 -30.10
CA SER A 311 2.49 -3.16 -30.36
C SER A 311 2.19 -3.50 -31.82
N ASN A 312 1.00 -4.06 -32.07
CA ASN A 312 0.48 -4.37 -33.40
C ASN A 312 -0.76 -3.51 -33.67
N PRO A 313 -0.63 -2.27 -34.17
CA PRO A 313 -1.80 -1.42 -34.46
C PRO A 313 -2.65 -1.94 -35.61
N THR A 314 -2.08 -2.79 -36.47
CA THR A 314 -2.76 -3.47 -37.58
C THR A 314 -2.80 -4.98 -37.33
N GLU A 315 -3.81 -5.66 -37.85
CA GLU A 315 -3.88 -7.12 -37.82
C GLU A 315 -2.90 -7.73 -38.84
N PHE A 316 -2.05 -8.64 -38.36
CA PHE A 316 -1.07 -9.35 -39.18
C PHE A 316 -1.27 -10.84 -39.05
N LYS A 317 -1.06 -11.57 -40.15
CA LYS A 317 -1.09 -13.04 -40.15
C LYS A 317 0.04 -13.62 -39.30
N LYS A 318 1.23 -13.03 -39.45
CA LYS A 318 2.45 -13.42 -38.75
C LYS A 318 3.30 -12.20 -38.46
N ILE A 319 4.08 -12.30 -37.40
CA ILE A 319 5.09 -11.32 -37.02
C ILE A 319 6.48 -11.93 -37.22
N ILE A 320 7.40 -11.12 -37.73
CA ILE A 320 8.81 -11.47 -37.89
C ILE A 320 9.63 -10.60 -36.95
N VAL A 321 10.33 -11.21 -36.01
CA VAL A 321 11.26 -10.52 -35.11
C VAL A 321 12.68 -10.79 -35.57
N GLU A 322 13.44 -9.75 -35.85
CA GLU A 322 14.83 -9.85 -36.32
C GLU A 322 15.75 -9.17 -35.32
N VAL A 323 16.84 -9.85 -34.94
CA VAL A 323 17.93 -9.28 -34.14
C VAL A 323 19.24 -9.46 -34.93
N ALA A 324 20.07 -8.44 -34.98
CA ALA A 324 21.30 -8.39 -35.75
C ALA A 324 22.44 -7.70 -34.99
N ALA A 325 23.67 -7.97 -35.44
CA ALA A 325 24.87 -7.30 -34.94
C ALA A 325 25.12 -5.94 -35.62
N THR A 326 24.49 -5.68 -36.77
CA THR A 326 24.70 -4.46 -37.56
C THR A 326 23.40 -3.64 -37.72
N PRO A 327 23.50 -2.30 -37.80
CA PRO A 327 22.34 -1.41 -37.90
C PRO A 327 21.55 -1.58 -39.21
N ASP A 328 22.17 -2.13 -40.26
CA ASP A 328 21.52 -2.40 -41.54
C ASP A 328 20.80 -3.77 -41.57
N LEU A 329 20.83 -4.51 -40.47
CA LEU A 329 20.26 -5.86 -40.33
C LEU A 329 20.76 -6.87 -41.39
N LYS A 330 21.91 -6.63 -42.03
CA LYS A 330 22.50 -7.60 -42.97
C LYS A 330 23.11 -8.80 -42.24
N HIS A 331 23.68 -8.58 -41.05
CA HIS A 331 24.26 -9.63 -40.22
C HIS A 331 23.28 -10.04 -39.10
N LYS A 332 22.23 -10.78 -39.49
CA LYS A 332 21.19 -11.25 -38.57
C LYS A 332 21.75 -12.34 -37.64
N ILE A 333 21.53 -12.15 -36.35
CA ILE A 333 21.82 -13.14 -35.31
C ILE A 333 20.65 -14.11 -35.20
N THR A 334 19.40 -13.59 -35.23
CA THR A 334 18.21 -14.43 -35.25
C THR A 334 17.07 -13.81 -36.04
N THR A 335 16.21 -14.67 -36.57
CA THR A 335 14.95 -14.30 -37.23
C THR A 335 13.90 -15.28 -36.76
N GLN A 336 12.88 -14.77 -36.08
CA GLN A 336 11.82 -15.59 -35.49
C GLN A 336 10.48 -15.22 -36.10
N TYR A 337 9.71 -16.26 -36.42
CA TYR A 337 8.34 -16.12 -36.88
C TYR A 337 7.44 -16.46 -35.71
N VAL A 338 6.70 -15.45 -35.25
CA VAL A 338 5.78 -15.60 -34.15
C VAL A 338 4.37 -15.31 -34.64
N ASP A 339 3.39 -16.00 -34.06
CA ASP A 339 1.98 -15.68 -34.27
C ASP A 339 1.66 -14.33 -33.61
N ASN A 340 0.39 -13.92 -33.52
CA ASN A 340 -0.02 -12.58 -33.06
C ASN A 340 0.27 -12.30 -31.56
N ILE A 341 1.53 -12.38 -31.15
CA ILE A 341 2.07 -12.01 -29.85
C ILE A 341 2.75 -10.63 -29.96
N SER A 342 2.94 -9.99 -28.81
CA SER A 342 3.48 -8.65 -28.66
C SER A 342 4.86 -8.62 -27.97
N GLN A 343 5.47 -9.78 -27.75
CA GLN A 343 6.76 -9.89 -27.08
C GLN A 343 7.56 -11.13 -27.50
N TYR A 344 8.89 -11.04 -27.43
CA TYR A 344 9.82 -12.13 -27.67
C TYR A 344 11.02 -12.02 -26.74
N SER A 345 11.40 -13.12 -26.08
CA SER A 345 12.58 -13.16 -25.23
C SER A 345 13.81 -13.61 -26.02
N TYR A 346 14.72 -12.68 -26.27
CA TYR A 346 16.02 -12.93 -26.88
C TYR A 346 17.07 -13.22 -25.81
N GLN A 347 17.92 -14.23 -26.02
CA GLN A 347 19.04 -14.55 -25.14
C GLN A 347 20.36 -14.21 -25.85
N PRO A 348 21.05 -13.11 -25.50
CA PRO A 348 22.36 -12.80 -26.04
C PRO A 348 23.40 -13.75 -25.47
N GLU A 349 24.27 -14.28 -26.32
CA GLU A 349 25.39 -15.13 -25.92
C GLU A 349 26.58 -14.32 -25.41
N ASN A 350 26.72 -13.07 -25.86
CA ASN A 350 27.87 -12.22 -25.59
C ASN A 350 27.42 -10.79 -25.25
N ASN A 351 28.32 -10.05 -24.61
CA ASN A 351 28.19 -8.60 -24.46
C ASN A 351 28.31 -7.93 -25.83
N GLY A 352 27.54 -6.87 -26.05
CA GLY A 352 27.62 -6.11 -27.28
C GLY A 352 26.40 -5.26 -27.53
N LYS A 353 26.43 -4.52 -28.65
CA LYS A 353 25.29 -3.75 -29.15
C LYS A 353 24.54 -4.58 -30.19
N PHE A 354 23.23 -4.62 -30.04
CA PHE A 354 22.31 -5.38 -30.88
C PHE A 354 21.31 -4.42 -31.53
N TYR A 355 20.89 -4.74 -32.74
CA TYR A 355 19.88 -4.01 -33.49
C TYR A 355 18.71 -4.95 -33.74
N TRP A 356 17.49 -4.47 -33.62
CA TRP A 356 16.31 -5.29 -33.80
C TRP A 356 15.18 -4.53 -34.46
N ARG A 357 14.31 -5.28 -35.14
CA ARG A 357 13.06 -4.75 -35.69
C ARG A 357 11.98 -5.81 -35.65
N VAL A 358 10.75 -5.34 -35.82
CA VAL A 358 9.57 -6.19 -35.92
C VAL A 358 8.88 -5.90 -37.25
N SER A 359 8.50 -6.95 -37.98
CA SER A 359 7.80 -6.82 -39.26
C SER A 359 6.49 -7.59 -39.23
N GLY A 360 5.43 -7.04 -39.80
CA GLY A 360 4.14 -7.68 -39.93
C GLY A 360 3.92 -8.21 -41.34
N VAL A 361 3.39 -9.43 -41.46
CA VAL A 361 3.04 -10.07 -42.73
C VAL A 361 1.52 -10.02 -42.92
N PHE A 362 1.07 -9.42 -44.01
CA PHE A 362 -0.34 -9.43 -44.42
C PHE A 362 -0.70 -10.70 -45.19
N GLU A 363 -1.97 -11.14 -45.08
CA GLU A 363 -2.48 -12.29 -45.85
C GLU A 363 -2.44 -12.03 -47.36
N ASP A 364 -2.79 -10.81 -47.76
CA ASP A 364 -2.79 -10.43 -49.17
C ASP A 364 -1.36 -10.24 -49.66
N LYS A 365 -0.93 -11.15 -50.55
CA LYS A 365 0.32 -11.09 -51.32
C LYS A 365 1.63 -11.31 -50.54
N ASN A 366 1.59 -11.91 -49.34
CA ASN A 366 2.77 -12.07 -48.47
C ASN A 366 3.53 -10.75 -48.29
N GLU A 367 2.80 -9.65 -48.27
CA GLU A 367 3.39 -8.33 -48.17
C GLU A 367 3.90 -8.09 -46.75
N VAL A 368 5.14 -7.62 -46.65
CA VAL A 368 5.82 -7.39 -45.36
C VAL A 368 5.99 -5.89 -45.15
N ILE A 369 5.56 -5.40 -43.99
CA ILE A 369 5.85 -4.04 -43.54
C ILE A 369 6.69 -4.08 -42.28
N SER A 370 7.79 -3.33 -42.26
CA SER A 370 8.76 -3.33 -41.18
C SER A 370 8.65 -2.09 -40.30
N SER A 371 8.89 -2.27 -39.00
CA SER A 371 9.10 -1.18 -38.05
C SER A 371 10.40 -0.43 -38.33
N SER A 372 10.58 0.70 -37.63
CA SER A 372 11.90 1.27 -37.42
C SER A 372 12.82 0.28 -36.68
N ILE A 373 14.12 0.41 -36.91
CA ILE A 373 15.14 -0.39 -36.23
C ILE A 373 15.46 0.29 -34.89
N MET A 374 15.43 -0.49 -33.81
CA MET A 374 15.87 -0.07 -32.48
C MET A 374 17.17 -0.78 -32.11
N SER A 375 17.89 -0.26 -31.12
CA SER A 375 19.10 -0.90 -30.62
C SER A 375 19.15 -0.98 -29.09
N PHE A 376 19.93 -1.92 -28.56
CA PHE A 376 20.24 -2.04 -27.13
C PHE A 376 21.63 -2.64 -26.94
N SER A 377 22.26 -2.40 -25.80
CA SER A 377 23.55 -2.97 -25.42
C SER A 377 23.42 -3.85 -24.18
N THR A 378 24.10 -5.00 -24.17
CA THR A 378 24.06 -5.93 -23.04
C THR A 378 25.40 -6.02 -22.32
N ASN A 379 25.32 -6.12 -20.99
CA ASN A 379 26.44 -6.39 -20.10
C ASN A 379 26.10 -7.59 -19.21
N ILE A 380 26.51 -8.78 -19.63
CA ILE A 380 26.35 -10.04 -18.92
C ILE A 380 27.37 -10.06 -17.78
N ILE A 381 26.87 -10.10 -16.54
CA ILE A 381 27.67 -10.18 -15.32
C ILE A 381 27.62 -11.59 -14.73
N ASN A 382 28.78 -12.09 -14.30
CA ASN A 382 28.92 -13.44 -13.71
C ASN A 382 28.47 -13.50 -12.24
N GLU A 383 28.69 -12.43 -11.49
CA GLU A 383 28.39 -12.33 -10.06
C GLU A 383 27.71 -10.99 -9.75
N LEU A 384 26.72 -10.98 -8.85
CA LEU A 384 26.17 -9.73 -8.34
C LEU A 384 27.26 -8.93 -7.63
N LYS A 385 27.36 -7.65 -7.98
CA LYS A 385 28.28 -6.73 -7.32
C LYS A 385 27.80 -6.46 -5.88
N PRO A 386 28.70 -6.51 -4.87
CA PRO A 386 28.36 -6.12 -3.50
C PRO A 386 27.88 -4.67 -3.41
N PRO A 387 26.90 -4.36 -2.54
CA PRO A 387 26.47 -2.99 -2.29
C PRO A 387 27.59 -2.13 -1.70
N ALA A 388 27.65 -0.86 -2.08
CA ALA A 388 28.52 0.12 -1.45
C ALA A 388 27.80 0.74 -0.24
N VAL A 389 28.30 0.47 0.96
CA VAL A 389 27.76 1.02 2.22
C VAL A 389 28.02 2.52 2.35
N GLU A 390 27.09 3.28 2.93
CA GLU A 390 27.16 4.75 3.05
C GLU A 390 27.19 5.21 4.51
N PHE A 391 26.26 4.74 5.34
CA PHE A 391 26.16 5.10 6.76
C PHE A 391 25.80 3.87 7.62
N PRO A 392 26.32 3.72 8.86
CA PRO A 392 27.32 4.55 9.53
C PRO A 392 28.66 4.63 8.80
N LYS A 393 29.38 5.72 9.01
CA LYS A 393 30.78 5.87 8.57
C LYS A 393 31.67 4.91 9.37
N ALA A 394 32.83 4.58 8.80
CA ALA A 394 33.80 3.74 9.48
C ALA A 394 34.23 4.37 10.81
N ASN A 395 34.18 3.57 11.88
CA ASN A 395 34.53 3.92 13.26
C ASN A 395 33.68 5.06 13.87
N GLU A 396 32.46 5.25 13.37
CA GLU A 396 31.54 6.23 13.92
C GLU A 396 31.08 5.83 15.33
N LYS A 397 30.90 6.83 16.20
CA LYS A 397 30.58 6.64 17.62
C LYS A 397 29.23 7.23 17.94
N PHE A 398 28.33 6.40 18.45
CA PHE A 398 26.98 6.80 18.85
C PHE A 398 26.82 6.76 20.37
N ASN A 399 25.87 7.54 20.88
CA ASN A 399 25.49 7.55 22.29
C ASN A 399 24.23 6.69 22.49
N GLU A 400 24.17 5.88 23.54
CA GLU A 400 23.02 5.00 23.84
C GLU A 400 21.66 5.74 23.84
N ASN A 401 21.58 6.99 24.32
CA ASN A 401 20.32 7.75 24.31
C ASN A 401 19.90 8.14 22.88
N PHE A 402 20.86 8.50 22.02
CA PHE A 402 20.58 8.75 20.60
C PHE A 402 19.99 7.50 19.93
N ILE A 403 20.48 6.31 20.30
CA ILE A 403 19.95 5.04 19.79
C ILE A 403 18.50 4.84 20.26
N LYS A 404 18.21 5.04 21.55
CA LYS A 404 16.86 4.87 22.12
C LYS A 404 15.84 5.84 21.52
N GLU A 405 16.25 7.09 21.26
CA GLU A 405 15.34 8.11 20.73
C GLU A 405 15.18 8.04 19.21
N LYS A 406 16.26 7.81 18.47
CA LYS A 406 16.31 7.98 17.00
C LYS A 406 16.72 6.74 16.22
N GLY A 407 17.43 5.79 16.87
CA GLY A 407 18.06 4.64 16.23
C GLY A 407 19.19 5.02 15.26
N ILE A 408 19.90 4.01 14.75
CA ILE A 408 20.86 4.18 13.65
C ILE A 408 20.18 3.78 12.35
N VAL A 409 20.25 4.66 11.34
CA VAL A 409 19.77 4.37 9.98
C VAL A 409 20.94 3.93 9.12
N PHE A 410 21.10 2.63 8.92
CA PHE A 410 22.06 2.06 8.00
C PHE A 410 21.63 2.34 6.56
N SER A 411 22.54 2.76 5.68
CA SER A 411 22.24 3.05 4.27
C SER A 411 23.33 2.58 3.31
N TRP A 412 22.96 2.26 2.08
CA TRP A 412 23.86 1.74 1.03
C TRP A 412 23.37 2.11 -0.37
N LYS A 413 24.26 2.03 -1.36
CA LYS A 413 23.92 2.24 -2.78
C LYS A 413 23.34 0.99 -3.42
N SER A 414 22.47 1.19 -4.40
CA SER A 414 21.90 0.10 -5.18
C SER A 414 22.96 -0.65 -5.99
N SER A 415 22.86 -1.97 -6.02
CA SER A 415 23.66 -2.81 -6.91
C SER A 415 22.87 -3.10 -8.20
N PRO A 416 23.53 -3.18 -9.38
CA PRO A 416 22.87 -3.64 -10.61
C PRO A 416 22.21 -5.01 -10.40
N MET A 417 20.99 -5.16 -10.90
CA MET A 417 20.16 -6.38 -10.81
C MET A 417 19.70 -6.80 -9.39
N ALA A 418 19.98 -5.99 -8.37
CA ALA A 418 19.50 -6.26 -7.02
C ALA A 418 18.03 -5.81 -6.86
N GLU A 419 17.19 -6.71 -6.36
CA GLU A 419 15.77 -6.48 -6.05
C GLU A 419 15.53 -6.33 -4.55
N ASN A 420 16.44 -6.90 -3.74
CA ASN A 420 16.34 -6.92 -2.30
C ASN A 420 17.74 -6.90 -1.67
N TYR A 421 17.83 -6.58 -0.38
CA TYR A 421 19.10 -6.50 0.34
C TYR A 421 18.98 -7.17 1.70
N LYS A 422 20.01 -7.91 2.13
CA LYS A 422 20.11 -8.45 3.49
C LYS A 422 21.16 -7.68 4.26
N ILE A 423 20.76 -7.03 5.35
CA ILE A 423 21.64 -6.36 6.28
C ILE A 423 21.91 -7.25 7.49
N ILE A 424 23.17 -7.29 7.91
CA ILE A 424 23.61 -7.99 9.12
C ILE A 424 24.37 -6.99 10.00
N VAL A 425 24.00 -6.89 11.28
CA VAL A 425 24.74 -6.18 12.31
C VAL A 425 25.18 -7.18 13.37
N GLU A 426 26.45 -7.10 13.76
CA GLU A 426 27.10 -8.02 14.67
C GLU A 426 27.79 -7.25 15.79
N LYS A 427 27.66 -7.72 17.04
CA LYS A 427 28.36 -7.19 18.21
C LYS A 427 29.63 -7.98 18.46
N ASN A 428 30.74 -7.28 18.71
CA ASN A 428 31.96 -7.89 19.22
C ASN A 428 31.81 -8.08 20.74
N VAL A 429 31.77 -9.33 21.19
CA VAL A 429 31.68 -9.70 22.61
C VAL A 429 33.08 -10.10 23.09
N SER A 430 33.67 -9.26 23.93
CA SER A 430 34.83 -9.66 24.73
C SER A 430 34.35 -10.55 25.87
N SER A 431 34.63 -11.85 25.79
CA SER A 431 34.42 -12.78 26.89
C SER A 431 35.37 -12.44 28.03
N ASN A 432 34.89 -11.70 29.03
CA ASN A 432 35.43 -11.67 30.40
C ASN A 432 34.50 -10.90 31.35
N GLU A 433 33.45 -11.58 31.80
CA GLU A 433 32.96 -11.41 33.17
C GLU A 433 33.14 -12.77 33.86
N ASN A 434 34.03 -12.80 34.86
CA ASN A 434 34.40 -13.93 35.72
C ASN A 434 35.47 -14.92 35.21
N VAL A 435 36.74 -14.50 35.15
CA VAL A 435 37.87 -15.39 35.50
C VAL A 435 38.98 -14.58 36.17
N SER A 436 39.08 -14.67 37.50
CA SER A 436 40.31 -14.38 38.23
C SER A 436 41.22 -15.61 38.17
N ASN A 437 42.16 -15.61 37.23
CA ASN A 437 43.56 -16.03 37.41
C ASN A 437 44.22 -16.37 36.07
N ALA A 438 45.42 -15.82 35.91
CA ALA A 438 46.54 -16.18 35.04
C ALA A 438 46.32 -17.28 33.98
N GLU A 439 46.28 -16.90 32.70
CA GLU A 439 47.43 -16.99 31.79
C GLU A 439 47.01 -16.51 30.39
N SER A 440 47.85 -15.64 29.82
CA SER A 440 47.64 -15.01 28.52
C SER A 440 47.79 -16.05 27.40
N THR A 441 46.66 -16.56 26.91
CA THR A 441 46.58 -17.19 25.58
C THR A 441 45.36 -16.63 24.85
N ARG A 442 45.56 -16.14 23.62
CA ARG A 442 44.56 -15.48 22.77
C ARG A 442 43.23 -16.26 22.72
N MET A 443 42.22 -15.77 23.42
CA MET A 443 40.83 -16.26 23.32
C MET A 443 40.11 -15.59 22.13
N PRO A 444 39.23 -16.30 21.41
CA PRO A 444 38.50 -15.74 20.27
C PRO A 444 37.46 -14.71 20.73
N THR A 445 37.44 -13.54 20.10
CA THR A 445 36.36 -12.56 20.21
C THR A 445 35.06 -13.23 19.74
N ALA A 446 34.13 -13.50 20.65
CA ALA A 446 32.82 -14.03 20.26
C ALA A 446 32.07 -12.93 19.50
N ILE A 447 31.50 -13.25 18.34
CA ILE A 447 30.71 -12.32 17.54
C ILE A 447 29.24 -12.73 17.68
N GLU A 448 28.40 -11.83 18.18
CA GLU A 448 26.97 -12.06 18.34
C GLU A 448 26.20 -11.33 17.24
N LYS A 449 25.38 -12.04 16.46
CA LYS A 449 24.51 -11.41 15.47
C LYS A 449 23.27 -10.84 16.15
N ILE A 450 23.13 -9.51 16.16
CA ILE A 450 22.05 -8.82 16.89
C ILE A 450 20.91 -8.37 15.97
N TYR A 451 21.18 -8.25 14.67
CA TYR A 451 20.19 -7.80 13.69
C TYR A 451 20.47 -8.45 12.33
N GLU A 452 19.44 -9.09 11.77
CA GLU A 452 19.44 -9.64 10.42
C GLU A 452 18.08 -9.41 9.80
N LYS A 453 18.04 -8.71 8.67
CA LYS A 453 16.78 -8.44 7.98
C LYS A 453 16.98 -8.26 6.48
N GLU A 454 16.02 -8.76 5.71
CA GLU A 454 15.88 -8.40 4.31
C GLU A 454 15.03 -7.15 4.12
N ASN A 455 15.46 -6.25 3.24
CA ASN A 455 14.79 -5.00 2.96
C ASN A 455 14.98 -4.56 1.51
N LYS A 456 13.86 -4.21 0.85
CA LYS A 456 13.87 -3.64 -0.50
C LYS A 456 14.35 -2.19 -0.52
N LEU A 457 14.16 -1.47 0.59
CA LEU A 457 14.66 -0.10 0.73
C LEU A 457 16.18 -0.11 0.92
N LEU A 458 16.85 0.91 0.39
CA LEU A 458 18.30 1.13 0.50
C LEU A 458 18.75 1.61 1.90
N GLN A 459 17.92 1.39 2.92
CA GLN A 459 18.19 1.78 4.28
C GLN A 459 17.46 0.90 5.30
N ALA A 460 18.01 0.74 6.50
CA ALA A 460 17.38 0.02 7.61
C ALA A 460 17.65 0.74 8.95
N ARG A 461 16.63 0.87 9.81
CA ARG A 461 16.77 1.48 11.14
C ARG A 461 16.88 0.41 12.23
N VAL A 462 17.83 0.58 13.16
CA VAL A 462 18.00 -0.28 14.35
C VAL A 462 18.00 0.58 15.61
N THR A 463 17.17 0.25 16.60
CA THR A 463 16.92 1.04 17.83
C THR A 463 17.39 0.38 19.12
N ASP A 464 17.76 -0.91 19.10
CA ASP A 464 17.99 -1.69 20.33
C ASP A 464 19.45 -2.12 20.48
N LEU A 465 20.38 -1.18 20.25
CA LEU A 465 21.82 -1.41 20.38
C LEU A 465 22.30 -0.99 21.76
N LYS A 466 22.73 -1.97 22.57
CA LYS A 466 23.40 -1.73 23.86
C LYS A 466 24.80 -1.11 23.66
N PRO A 467 25.44 -0.59 24.71
CA PRO A 467 26.85 -0.20 24.61
C PRO A 467 27.75 -1.36 24.15
N GLY A 468 28.70 -1.07 23.27
CA GLY A 468 29.66 -2.02 22.72
C GLY A 468 30.19 -1.66 21.33
N GLU A 469 31.05 -2.53 20.81
CA GLU A 469 31.66 -2.44 19.48
C GLU A 469 30.88 -3.31 18.49
N TYR A 470 30.63 -2.78 17.29
CA TYR A 470 29.78 -3.40 16.29
C TYR A 470 30.41 -3.43 14.92
N THR A 471 30.05 -4.44 14.13
CA THR A 471 30.32 -4.50 12.70
C THR A 471 29.04 -4.70 11.91
N TRP A 472 29.01 -4.25 10.67
CA TRP A 472 27.86 -4.48 9.79
C TRP A 472 28.25 -4.67 8.33
N THR A 473 27.41 -5.40 7.61
CA THR A 473 27.53 -5.69 6.18
C THR A 473 26.15 -5.70 5.52
N VAL A 474 26.14 -5.53 4.20
CA VAL A 474 24.94 -5.66 3.37
C VAL A 474 25.23 -6.55 2.17
N THR A 475 24.30 -7.43 1.84
CA THR A 475 24.36 -8.31 0.68
C THR A 475 23.21 -7.98 -0.27
N ALA A 476 23.49 -7.85 -1.57
CA ALA A 476 22.46 -7.71 -2.60
C ALA A 476 21.85 -9.07 -2.95
N ILE A 477 20.56 -9.07 -3.27
CA ILE A 477 19.79 -10.26 -3.67
C ILE A 477 19.06 -9.93 -4.97
N ASP A 478 19.23 -10.75 -6.01
CA ASP A 478 18.49 -10.61 -7.28
C ASP A 478 17.11 -11.27 -7.24
N LYS A 479 16.39 -11.20 -8.37
CA LYS A 479 15.07 -11.80 -8.56
C LYS A 479 15.06 -13.33 -8.44
N GLN A 480 16.21 -13.98 -8.61
CA GLN A 480 16.38 -15.43 -8.46
C GLN A 480 16.85 -15.83 -7.05
N ASN A 481 16.81 -14.91 -6.08
CA ASN A 481 17.33 -15.09 -4.72
C ASN A 481 18.85 -15.40 -4.65
N LYS A 482 19.61 -15.10 -5.70
CA LYS A 482 21.07 -15.22 -5.69
C LYS A 482 21.67 -14.03 -4.94
N GLN A 483 22.62 -14.33 -4.04
CA GLN A 483 23.25 -13.34 -3.18
C GLN A 483 24.60 -12.89 -3.75
N SER A 484 24.92 -11.60 -3.61
CA SER A 484 26.26 -11.09 -3.83
C SER A 484 27.23 -11.55 -2.73
N LYS A 485 28.52 -11.29 -2.90
CA LYS A 485 29.42 -11.22 -1.73
C LYS A 485 28.94 -10.08 -0.80
N PRO A 486 29.15 -10.17 0.53
CA PRO A 486 28.86 -9.06 1.43
C PRO A 486 29.63 -7.80 1.04
N SER A 487 29.07 -6.63 1.35
CA SER A 487 29.77 -5.35 1.27
C SER A 487 31.05 -5.34 2.11
N GLU A 488 31.85 -4.29 1.97
CA GLU A 488 32.93 -4.00 2.92
C GLU A 488 32.39 -4.00 4.36
N LYS A 489 33.06 -4.73 5.26
CA LYS A 489 32.70 -4.81 6.67
C LYS A 489 33.04 -3.50 7.36
N ARG A 490 32.02 -2.80 7.87
CA ARG A 490 32.19 -1.50 8.55
C ARG A 490 32.06 -1.64 10.06
N HIS A 491 32.85 -0.85 10.77
CA HIS A 491 32.89 -0.82 12.24
C HIS A 491 32.21 0.46 12.75
N PHE A 492 31.52 0.36 13.88
CA PHE A 492 31.00 1.50 14.65
C PHE A 492 30.87 1.10 16.12
N SER A 493 30.73 2.08 17.02
CA SER A 493 30.54 1.79 18.44
C SER A 493 29.39 2.57 19.06
N VAL A 494 28.79 1.98 20.09
CA VAL A 494 27.79 2.62 20.94
C VAL A 494 28.42 2.78 22.32
N ASN A 495 28.61 4.02 22.76
CA ASN A 495 29.22 4.34 24.05
C ASN A 495 28.15 4.50 25.12
N SER A 496 28.47 4.06 26.34
CA SER A 496 27.73 4.44 27.55
C SER A 496 27.99 5.91 27.89
N LEU A 497 27.02 6.55 28.56
CA LEU A 497 27.22 7.90 29.09
C LEU A 497 28.31 7.90 30.18
N PRO A 498 29.21 8.91 30.19
CA PRO A 498 30.10 9.16 31.32
C PRO A 498 29.33 9.23 32.65
N LEU A 499 29.88 8.62 33.69
CA LEU A 499 29.30 8.64 35.04
C LEU A 499 29.52 10.01 35.71
N LEU A 500 28.42 10.65 36.09
CA LEU A 500 28.40 11.86 36.93
C LEU A 500 28.49 11.45 38.41
N LYS A 501 29.52 11.88 39.14
CA LYS A 501 29.68 11.52 40.55
C LYS A 501 28.91 12.45 41.48
N TRP A 502 28.39 11.90 42.57
CA TRP A 502 27.89 12.68 43.72
C TRP A 502 29.07 13.29 44.47
N ALA A 503 28.94 14.54 44.94
CA ALA A 503 30.06 15.32 45.48
C ALA A 503 30.64 14.75 46.79
N ASP A 504 29.83 14.04 47.56
CA ASP A 504 30.22 13.36 48.81
C ASP A 504 30.54 11.87 48.61
N GLY A 505 30.45 11.36 47.38
CA GLY A 505 30.74 9.97 47.03
C GLY A 505 29.78 8.92 47.60
N LYS A 506 28.72 9.33 48.30
CA LYS A 506 27.75 8.41 48.91
C LYS A 506 26.61 8.07 47.96
N ASN A 507 26.28 6.78 47.88
CA ASN A 507 25.11 6.29 47.13
C ASN A 507 23.87 6.08 48.01
N GLU A 508 24.01 6.21 49.34
CA GLU A 508 22.94 6.15 50.32
C GLU A 508 23.23 7.15 51.44
N ASP A 509 22.20 7.88 51.90
CA ASP A 509 22.33 8.77 53.06
C ASP A 509 20.98 9.02 53.75
N ASP A 510 21.03 9.24 55.05
CA ASP A 510 19.91 9.74 55.85
C ASP A 510 19.98 11.28 55.93
N PHE A 511 18.90 11.95 55.54
CA PHE A 511 18.76 13.40 55.64
C PHE A 511 17.76 13.76 56.73
N TYR A 512 18.24 14.52 57.71
CA TYR A 512 17.43 15.06 58.78
C TYR A 512 17.11 16.53 58.52
N TYR A 513 15.84 16.90 58.57
CA TYR A 513 15.41 18.29 58.40
C TYR A 513 14.89 18.91 59.70
N LEU A 514 14.98 20.24 59.77
CA LEU A 514 14.51 21.08 60.88
C LEU A 514 13.39 22.04 60.48
N SER A 515 13.15 22.18 59.17
CA SER A 515 12.10 23.01 58.58
C SER A 515 10.70 22.44 58.85
N LEU A 516 9.66 23.24 58.60
CA LEU A 516 8.27 22.78 58.64
C LEU A 516 7.95 21.70 57.60
N ARG A 517 8.79 21.57 56.56
CA ARG A 517 8.63 20.60 55.48
C ARG A 517 9.91 19.78 55.29
N PRO A 518 9.79 18.51 54.87
CA PRO A 518 10.93 17.69 54.51
C PRO A 518 11.73 18.32 53.38
N SER A 519 13.06 18.32 53.49
CA SER A 519 13.93 18.86 52.45
C SER A 519 15.25 18.10 52.36
N VAL A 520 15.82 18.02 51.17
CA VAL A 520 17.11 17.39 50.90
C VAL A 520 18.04 18.33 50.15
N THR A 521 19.31 18.33 50.53
CA THR A 521 20.39 19.03 49.81
C THR A 521 21.18 18.02 48.98
N LEU A 522 21.23 18.21 47.67
CA LEU A 522 21.96 17.35 46.74
C LEU A 522 23.09 18.11 46.08
N LYS A 523 24.27 17.48 45.94
CA LYS A 523 25.46 18.04 45.30
C LYS A 523 26.16 17.01 44.43
N TRP A 524 26.63 17.42 43.25
CA TRP A 524 27.27 16.54 42.27
C TRP A 524 28.48 17.23 41.62
N GLU A 525 29.30 16.46 40.90
CA GLU A 525 30.40 17.02 40.10
C GLU A 525 29.90 17.61 38.78
N LYS A 526 30.69 18.44 38.10
CA LYS A 526 30.27 19.11 36.86
C LYS A 526 29.89 18.14 35.72
N GLY A 527 30.52 16.97 35.62
CA GLY A 527 30.20 15.98 34.57
C GLY A 527 30.79 16.27 33.20
N GLY A 528 31.81 17.13 33.12
CA GLY A 528 32.50 17.48 31.89
C GLY A 528 32.66 18.99 31.70
N SER A 529 33.63 19.41 30.88
CA SER A 529 33.91 20.83 30.64
C SER A 529 32.78 21.55 29.90
N LYS A 530 32.03 20.82 29.07
CA LYS A 530 30.91 21.32 28.25
C LYS A 530 29.55 21.36 28.97
N ALA A 531 29.46 20.85 30.20
CA ALA A 531 28.20 20.86 30.95
C ALA A 531 27.85 22.28 31.41
N THR A 532 26.63 22.72 31.10
CA THR A 532 26.11 24.07 31.39
C THR A 532 24.81 24.05 32.22
N SER A 533 24.07 22.93 32.21
CA SER A 533 22.90 22.75 33.08
C SER A 533 22.76 21.30 33.53
N TRP A 534 21.99 21.08 34.60
CA TRP A 534 21.72 19.77 35.17
C TRP A 534 20.25 19.61 35.46
N VAL A 535 19.72 18.41 35.19
CA VAL A 535 18.36 18.03 35.56
C VAL A 535 18.44 17.01 36.69
N VAL A 536 17.84 17.36 37.83
CA VAL A 536 17.72 16.50 39.01
C VAL A 536 16.33 15.87 39.00
N ILE A 537 16.27 14.55 39.13
CA ILE A 537 15.04 13.78 39.15
C ILE A 537 15.01 12.99 40.45
N ILE A 538 13.97 13.18 41.26
CA ILE A 538 13.75 12.46 42.52
C ILE A 538 12.49 11.61 42.40
N TYR A 539 12.63 10.31 42.64
CA TYR A 539 11.55 9.34 42.71
C TYR A 539 11.23 9.05 44.18
N SER A 540 9.94 9.01 44.53
CA SER A 540 9.52 8.44 45.82
C SER A 540 9.35 6.94 45.68
N ASP A 541 9.64 6.18 46.73
CA ASP A 541 9.31 4.76 46.80
C ASP A 541 7.79 4.54 46.95
N ASP A 542 7.07 5.58 47.37
CA ASP A 542 5.62 5.61 47.31
C ASP A 542 5.17 5.99 45.88
N SER A 543 4.72 4.97 45.15
CA SER A 543 4.25 5.09 43.76
C SER A 543 3.08 6.06 43.54
N SER A 544 2.42 6.54 44.60
CA SER A 544 1.37 7.55 44.51
C SER A 544 1.90 8.97 44.19
N PHE A 545 3.22 9.19 44.29
CA PHE A 545 3.85 10.47 44.00
C PHE A 545 4.54 10.49 42.63
N ASN A 546 4.28 11.56 41.87
CA ASN A 546 5.01 11.82 40.64
C ASN A 546 6.47 12.20 40.94
N PRO A 547 7.43 11.84 40.06
CA PRO A 547 8.82 12.25 40.20
C PRO A 547 8.96 13.78 40.20
N ILE A 548 9.81 14.28 41.08
CA ILE A 548 10.15 15.70 41.16
C ILE A 548 11.32 15.96 40.20
N THR A 549 11.10 16.82 39.21
CA THR A 549 12.13 17.19 38.23
C THR A 549 12.48 18.67 38.35
N LYS A 550 13.78 18.98 38.50
CA LYS A 550 14.29 20.36 38.58
C LYS A 550 15.51 20.55 37.70
N LYS A 551 15.47 21.56 36.80
CA LYS A 551 16.63 21.98 36.01
C LYS A 551 17.35 23.12 36.73
N VAL A 552 18.67 23.02 36.84
CA VAL A 552 19.55 24.01 37.49
C VAL A 552 20.81 24.28 36.67
N SER A 553 21.43 25.44 36.89
CA SER A 553 22.69 25.83 36.23
C SER A 553 23.90 25.79 37.17
N ILE A 554 23.74 25.17 38.34
CA ILE A 554 24.79 24.99 39.35
C ILE A 554 24.83 23.52 39.79
N THR A 555 25.93 23.09 40.41
CA THR A 555 26.17 21.69 40.80
C THR A 555 25.65 21.33 42.19
N GLY A 556 24.48 21.85 42.53
CA GLY A 556 23.77 21.51 43.76
C GLY A 556 22.39 22.16 43.84
N ILE A 557 21.51 21.57 44.65
CA ILE A 557 20.13 22.05 44.85
C ILE A 557 19.60 21.64 46.23
N ASP A 558 18.80 22.51 46.83
CA ASP A 558 17.93 22.19 47.96
C ASP A 558 16.50 21.96 47.45
N ILE A 559 15.92 20.80 47.73
CA ILE A 559 14.58 20.40 47.24
C ILE A 559 13.68 20.09 48.42
N GLU A 560 12.52 20.75 48.48
CA GLU A 560 11.41 20.35 49.37
C GLU A 560 10.76 19.06 48.85
N LEU A 561 10.51 18.11 49.75
CA LEU A 561 9.86 16.84 49.47
C LEU A 561 8.45 16.81 50.08
N PRO A 562 7.51 16.05 49.49
CA PRO A 562 6.12 16.05 49.93
C PRO A 562 5.91 15.44 51.31
N GLN A 563 6.73 14.45 51.69
CA GLN A 563 6.62 13.73 52.96
C GLN A 563 7.96 13.10 53.40
N ASP A 564 8.03 12.67 54.65
CA ASP A 564 9.10 11.80 55.15
C ASP A 564 9.05 10.45 54.42
N GLY A 565 10.21 9.81 54.22
CA GLY A 565 10.26 8.50 53.57
C GLY A 565 11.53 8.24 52.76
N ALA A 566 11.48 7.16 51.98
CA ALA A 566 12.56 6.74 51.10
C ALA A 566 12.36 7.27 49.67
N TYR A 567 13.45 7.71 49.07
CA TYR A 567 13.52 8.33 47.76
C TYR A 567 14.77 7.87 47.01
N HIS A 568 14.75 8.00 45.69
CA HIS A 568 15.90 7.81 44.82
C HIS A 568 16.14 9.02 43.92
N ALA A 569 17.35 9.58 43.95
CA ALA A 569 17.73 10.71 43.12
C ALA A 569 18.67 10.31 41.96
N VAL A 570 18.53 11.00 40.83
CA VAL A 570 19.39 10.91 39.64
C VAL A 570 19.65 12.31 39.09
N VAL A 571 20.86 12.55 38.58
CA VAL A 571 21.24 13.81 37.94
C VAL A 571 21.77 13.57 36.53
N GLU A 572 21.31 14.38 35.59
CA GLU A 572 21.76 14.38 34.19
C GLU A 572 22.40 15.73 33.86
N ALA A 573 23.59 15.71 33.25
CA ALA A 573 24.32 16.91 32.83
C ALA A 573 24.08 17.19 31.33
N TYR A 574 23.83 18.44 30.97
CA TYR A 574 23.48 18.88 29.62
C TYR A 574 24.44 19.95 29.08
N ASP A 575 24.68 19.94 27.77
CA ASP A 575 25.37 21.03 27.06
C ASP A 575 24.41 22.16 26.64
N THR A 576 24.93 23.15 25.90
CA THR A 576 24.15 24.30 25.39
C THR A 576 23.14 23.93 24.31
N GLY A 577 23.26 22.74 23.71
CA GLY A 577 22.33 22.22 22.70
C GLY A 577 21.32 21.23 23.28
N ASP A 578 21.12 21.24 24.60
CA ASP A 578 20.26 20.30 25.35
C ASP A 578 20.59 18.81 25.09
N THR A 579 21.85 18.49 24.80
CA THR A 579 22.32 17.10 24.69
C THR A 579 22.86 16.60 26.03
N ILE A 580 22.48 15.38 26.44
CA ILE A 580 22.95 14.75 27.69
C ILE A 580 24.43 14.36 27.53
N LEU A 581 25.28 14.90 28.40
CA LEU A 581 26.73 14.66 28.44
C LEU A 581 27.14 13.57 29.44
N ALA A 582 26.46 13.48 30.58
CA ALA A 582 26.77 12.55 31.67
C ALA A 582 25.54 12.30 32.53
N ARG A 583 25.51 11.16 33.24
CA ARG A 583 24.42 10.80 34.15
C ARG A 583 24.94 10.15 35.42
N SER A 584 24.32 10.44 36.56
CA SER A 584 24.73 9.90 37.85
C SER A 584 24.24 8.47 38.08
N SER A 585 24.86 7.78 39.03
CA SER A 585 24.24 6.62 39.68
C SER A 585 22.96 7.05 40.41
N ARG A 586 22.05 6.09 40.64
CA ARG A 586 20.91 6.28 41.56
C ARG A 586 21.45 6.43 42.98
N ARG A 587 21.03 7.48 43.69
CA ARG A 587 21.31 7.68 45.11
C ARG A 587 20.07 7.44 45.93
N ALA A 588 20.11 6.47 46.83
CA ALA A 588 19.07 6.25 47.83
C ALA A 588 19.15 7.34 48.90
N ILE A 589 18.00 7.84 49.31
CA ILE A 589 17.87 8.97 50.25
C ILE A 589 16.72 8.62 51.19
N ARG A 590 16.96 8.66 52.48
CA ARG A 590 15.89 8.58 53.48
C ARG A 590 15.75 9.93 54.17
N VAL A 591 14.54 10.48 54.19
CA VAL A 591 14.29 11.80 54.78
C VAL A 591 13.37 11.65 55.99
N ALA A 592 13.80 12.20 57.13
CA ALA A 592 13.04 12.19 58.38
C ALA A 592 13.28 13.48 59.18
N ALA A 593 12.36 13.85 60.05
CA ALA A 593 12.60 14.95 61.00
C ALA A 593 13.75 14.60 61.96
N GLU A 594 14.60 15.58 62.30
CA GLU A 594 15.69 15.35 63.25
C GLU A 594 15.15 14.98 64.65
N PRO A 595 15.56 13.84 65.24
CA PRO A 595 15.00 13.36 66.51
C PRO A 595 15.26 14.36 67.66
N LEU A 596 14.30 14.41 68.60
CA LEU A 596 14.46 15.16 69.85
C LEU A 596 15.38 14.40 70.82
N LEU A 597 16.05 15.12 71.73
CA LEU A 597 16.88 14.50 72.78
C LEU A 597 16.03 13.65 73.73
N PRO A 598 16.58 12.57 74.31
CA PRO A 598 15.87 11.74 75.27
C PRO A 598 15.64 12.47 76.61
N ALA A 599 14.66 12.01 77.37
CA ALA A 599 14.36 12.56 78.70
C ALA A 599 15.52 12.31 79.70
N PRO A 600 15.87 13.27 80.57
CA PRO A 600 16.83 13.05 81.64
C PRO A 600 16.30 12.06 82.67
N LYS A 601 17.17 11.20 83.20
CA LYS A 601 16.83 10.23 84.26
C LYS A 601 17.43 10.68 85.58
N PHE A 602 16.66 10.71 86.67
CA PHE A 602 17.21 10.97 88.00
C PHE A 602 18.34 9.98 88.32
N THR A 603 19.36 10.41 89.07
CA THR A 603 20.41 9.49 89.52
C THR A 603 19.86 8.50 90.54
N GLU A 604 20.48 7.32 90.67
CA GLU A 604 20.00 6.23 91.54
C GLU A 604 19.86 6.64 93.02
N ASN A 605 20.63 7.64 93.45
CA ASN A 605 20.61 8.18 94.82
C ASN A 605 19.41 9.10 95.10
N VAL A 606 18.58 9.41 94.09
CA VAL A 606 17.38 10.24 94.27
C VAL A 606 16.17 9.33 94.51
N PRO A 607 15.60 9.32 95.73
CA PRO A 607 14.45 8.49 96.05
C PRO A 607 13.22 8.87 95.22
N THR A 608 12.25 7.95 95.13
CA THR A 608 10.94 8.19 94.49
C THR A 608 10.17 9.33 95.15
N GLU A 609 10.38 9.51 96.45
CA GLU A 609 9.87 10.59 97.28
C GLU A 609 11.03 11.38 97.89
N ILE A 610 11.17 12.64 97.47
CA ILE A 610 12.19 13.58 97.90
C ILE A 610 11.62 14.40 99.05
N GLU A 611 12.30 14.41 100.20
CA GLU A 611 11.95 15.30 101.30
C GLU A 611 12.71 16.62 101.21
N ALA A 612 12.00 17.74 101.35
CA ALA A 612 12.61 19.05 101.49
C ALA A 612 12.86 19.39 102.97
N SER A 613 13.85 20.25 103.23
CA SER A 613 14.09 20.76 104.57
C SER A 613 12.89 21.56 105.11
N PRO A 614 12.80 21.76 106.44
CA PRO A 614 11.87 22.71 107.08
C PRO A 614 11.89 24.15 106.53
N ARG A 615 12.93 24.52 105.76
CA ARG A 615 13.06 25.82 105.10
C ARG A 615 12.63 25.80 103.62
N GLY A 616 12.01 24.71 103.17
CA GLY A 616 11.58 24.52 101.77
C GLY A 616 12.76 24.44 100.81
N THR A 617 13.86 23.78 101.21
CA THR A 617 15.05 23.58 100.36
C THR A 617 15.29 22.11 100.09
N THR A 618 15.58 21.75 98.84
CA THR A 618 15.99 20.39 98.44
C THR A 618 17.00 20.45 97.30
N GLU A 619 17.74 19.36 97.10
CA GLU A 619 18.70 19.22 96.01
C GLU A 619 18.67 17.78 95.47
N PHE A 620 18.72 17.64 94.16
CA PHE A 620 18.75 16.35 93.47
C PHE A 620 19.50 16.45 92.14
N GLN A 621 19.92 15.31 91.61
CA GLN A 621 20.73 15.20 90.40
C GLN A 621 20.10 14.23 89.39
N TRP A 622 20.48 14.36 88.12
CA TRP A 622 20.09 13.46 87.04
C TRP A 622 21.27 13.14 86.13
N SER A 623 21.12 12.14 85.27
CA SER A 623 22.12 11.78 84.28
C SER A 623 22.16 12.84 83.17
N ALA A 624 23.37 13.27 82.81
CA ALA A 624 23.57 14.19 81.70
C ALA A 624 23.13 13.55 80.37
N VAL A 625 22.35 14.29 79.58
CA VAL A 625 21.91 13.88 78.24
C VAL A 625 22.88 14.47 77.21
N GLN A 626 23.52 13.61 76.40
CA GLN A 626 24.44 14.03 75.35
C GLN A 626 23.72 14.97 74.35
N GLY A 627 24.30 16.14 74.09
CA GLY A 627 23.71 17.17 73.22
C GLY A 627 22.74 18.13 73.92
N ALA A 628 22.43 17.93 75.21
CA ALA A 628 21.58 18.85 75.97
C ALA A 628 22.34 20.15 76.30
N ASN A 629 21.77 21.28 75.89
CA ASN A 629 22.22 22.62 76.21
C ASN A 629 21.73 23.08 77.60
N LYS A 630 20.50 22.67 77.96
CA LYS A 630 19.90 22.94 79.28
C LYS A 630 18.86 21.89 79.64
N TYR A 631 18.39 21.94 80.87
CA TYR A 631 17.33 21.10 81.42
C TYR A 631 16.21 21.97 81.98
N ILE A 632 14.97 21.52 81.83
CA ILE A 632 13.80 22.14 82.45
C ILE A 632 13.31 21.22 83.56
N VAL A 633 13.27 21.72 84.78
CA VAL A 633 12.63 21.08 85.94
C VAL A 633 11.23 21.65 86.07
N PHE A 634 10.22 20.79 85.94
CA PHE A 634 8.82 21.12 86.19
C PHE A 634 8.48 20.74 87.62
N ILE A 635 7.85 21.66 88.36
CA ILE A 635 7.36 21.45 89.72
C ILE A 635 5.87 21.78 89.71
N LYS A 636 5.03 20.78 89.93
CA LYS A 636 3.56 20.91 89.90
C LYS A 636 3.00 20.53 91.27
N SER A 637 2.22 21.41 91.91
CA SER A 637 1.57 21.07 93.19
C SER A 637 0.60 19.90 93.00
N ALA A 638 0.41 19.06 94.03
CA ALA A 638 -0.49 17.91 93.99
C ALA A 638 -1.95 18.31 93.70
N ASP A 639 -2.37 19.52 94.08
CA ASP A 639 -3.68 20.10 93.76
C ASP A 639 -3.73 20.80 92.39
N ASN A 640 -2.62 20.78 91.64
CA ASN A 640 -2.43 21.39 90.32
C ASN A 640 -2.64 22.93 90.28
N LYS A 641 -2.72 23.60 91.43
CA LYS A 641 -2.97 25.06 91.50
C LYS A 641 -1.72 25.91 91.30
N SER A 642 -0.52 25.33 91.43
CA SER A 642 0.75 26.02 91.18
C SER A 642 1.70 25.16 90.34
N ASN A 643 2.13 25.69 89.20
CA ASN A 643 3.12 25.09 88.32
C ASN A 643 4.31 26.04 88.15
N LYS A 644 5.53 25.50 88.29
CA LYS A 644 6.77 26.27 88.16
C LYS A 644 7.74 25.52 87.26
N GLU A 645 8.32 26.24 86.30
CA GLU A 645 9.37 25.75 85.41
C GLU A 645 10.69 26.45 85.73
N LEU A 646 11.74 25.66 85.91
CA LEU A 646 13.06 26.15 86.25
C LEU A 646 14.09 25.58 85.28
N ASN A 647 14.90 26.46 84.69
CA ASN A 647 15.96 26.06 83.76
C ASN A 647 17.28 25.84 84.50
N PHE A 648 17.99 24.77 84.18
CA PHE A 648 19.30 24.43 84.74
C PHE A 648 20.27 24.08 83.61
N SER A 649 21.49 24.62 83.65
CA SER A 649 22.56 24.29 82.70
C SER A 649 23.40 23.08 83.12
N SER A 650 23.36 22.71 84.40
CA SER A 650 24.01 21.53 84.97
C SER A 650 23.00 20.43 85.26
N PRO A 651 23.41 19.14 85.32
CA PRO A 651 22.53 18.03 85.62
C PRO A 651 22.18 17.89 87.12
N SER A 652 21.88 19.03 87.75
CA SER A 652 21.54 19.16 89.17
C SER A 652 20.60 20.33 89.38
N ALA A 653 19.68 20.20 90.34
CA ALA A 653 18.78 21.27 90.74
C ALA A 653 18.85 21.48 92.25
N LYS A 654 18.99 22.75 92.64
CA LYS A 654 18.88 23.20 94.04
C LYS A 654 17.66 24.09 94.19
N LEU A 655 16.60 23.54 94.77
CA LEU A 655 15.33 24.23 94.97
C LEU A 655 15.35 24.94 96.34
N LYS A 656 14.78 26.15 96.39
CA LYS A 656 14.70 26.98 97.61
C LYS A 656 13.33 27.65 97.69
N LYS A 657 12.89 27.96 98.92
CA LYS A 657 11.64 28.68 99.22
C LYS A 657 10.39 27.97 98.68
N LEU A 658 10.36 26.65 98.72
CA LEU A 658 9.14 25.89 98.42
C LEU A 658 8.16 26.04 99.59
N MET A 659 6.88 26.27 99.29
CA MET A 659 5.84 26.33 100.33
C MET A 659 5.52 24.91 100.82
N PRO A 660 5.09 24.74 102.10
CA PRO A 660 4.67 23.43 102.61
C PRO A 660 3.59 22.79 101.74
N GLY A 661 3.70 21.48 101.51
CA GLY A 661 2.82 20.75 100.60
C GLY A 661 3.54 19.66 99.81
N GLU A 662 2.79 18.96 98.96
CA GLU A 662 3.28 17.89 98.09
C GLU A 662 3.33 18.36 96.62
N TYR A 663 4.43 18.05 95.93
CA TYR A 663 4.68 18.43 94.54
C TYR A 663 5.11 17.23 93.70
N LYS A 664 4.80 17.26 92.41
CA LYS A 664 5.34 16.37 91.38
C LYS A 664 6.48 17.09 90.65
N VAL A 665 7.62 16.43 90.53
CA VAL A 665 8.82 16.94 89.88
C VAL A 665 9.17 16.08 88.67
N SER A 666 9.33 16.70 87.49
CA SER A 666 9.74 16.02 86.26
C SER A 666 10.78 16.86 85.48
N LEU A 667 11.49 16.21 84.55
CA LEU A 667 12.64 16.77 83.86
C LEU A 667 12.47 16.69 82.33
N ARG A 668 12.94 17.71 81.60
CA ARG A 668 13.16 17.64 80.13
C ARG A 668 14.57 18.08 79.78
N SER A 669 15.17 17.44 78.79
CA SER A 669 16.39 17.93 78.15
C SER A 669 16.02 18.93 77.06
N VAL A 670 16.88 19.90 76.80
CA VAL A 670 16.70 20.86 75.70
C VAL A 670 17.97 20.87 74.88
N ASP A 671 17.85 20.67 73.58
CA ASP A 671 19.00 20.65 72.68
C ASP A 671 19.59 22.04 72.43
N ASN A 672 20.70 22.08 71.68
CA ASN A 672 21.35 23.33 71.26
C ASN A 672 20.47 24.21 70.34
N LYS A 673 19.43 23.65 69.73
CA LYS A 673 18.44 24.34 68.90
C LYS A 673 17.23 24.82 69.70
N GLY A 674 17.21 24.62 71.02
CA GLY A 674 16.13 25.04 71.91
C GLY A 674 14.92 24.12 71.93
N ARG A 675 14.98 22.94 71.30
CA ARG A 675 13.88 21.96 71.26
C ARG A 675 13.90 21.13 72.54
N ALA A 676 12.77 21.10 73.26
CA ALA A 676 12.64 20.29 74.47
C ALA A 676 12.29 18.84 74.12
N GLY A 677 13.04 17.89 74.69
CA GLY A 677 12.76 16.46 74.63
C GLY A 677 11.51 16.06 75.42
N PRO A 678 11.17 14.76 75.45
CA PRO A 678 10.02 14.26 76.19
C PRO A 678 10.20 14.47 77.70
N GLU A 679 9.07 14.53 78.42
CA GLU A 679 9.04 14.59 79.89
C GLU A 679 9.53 13.28 80.49
N GLY A 680 10.49 13.38 81.39
CA GLY A 680 11.08 12.24 82.09
C GLY A 680 10.22 11.74 83.24
N GLU A 681 10.82 10.86 84.04
CA GLU A 681 10.19 10.29 85.22
C GLU A 681 9.69 11.38 86.19
N ILE A 682 8.62 11.05 86.92
CA ILE A 682 8.06 11.92 87.96
C ILE A 682 8.57 11.46 89.33
N ARG A 683 8.97 12.41 90.17
CA ARG A 683 9.27 12.20 91.60
C ARG A 683 8.30 13.00 92.46
N ILE A 684 7.94 12.48 93.62
CA ILE A 684 7.14 13.21 94.61
C ILE A 684 8.10 14.02 95.47
N LEU A 685 7.78 15.28 95.74
CA LEU A 685 8.56 16.19 96.58
C LEU A 685 7.67 16.69 97.72
N LYS A 686 7.97 16.31 98.96
CA LYS A 686 7.22 16.73 100.15
C LYS A 686 7.98 17.81 100.91
N VAL A 687 7.27 18.90 101.23
CA VAL A 687 7.78 20.00 102.05
C VAL A 687 7.04 20.01 103.39
N PRO A 688 7.73 19.77 104.52
CA PRO A 688 7.08 19.61 105.83
C PRO A 688 6.45 20.92 106.34
N ASN A 689 5.37 20.77 107.13
CA ASN A 689 4.57 21.88 107.68
C ASN A 689 5.20 22.61 108.88
N GLN A 690 6.30 22.12 109.48
CA GLN A 690 6.92 22.72 110.67
C GLN A 690 8.16 23.55 110.32
N SER A 691 8.10 24.87 110.57
CA SER A 691 9.21 25.81 110.39
C SER A 691 10.01 25.96 111.70
N ASN A 692 11.27 25.53 111.74
CA ASN A 692 12.18 25.75 112.88
C ASN A 692 12.79 27.17 112.91
N MET A 693 12.00 28.20 112.58
CA MET A 693 12.42 29.59 112.81
C MET A 693 12.25 29.96 114.29
N ARG A 694 13.37 30.19 115.00
CA ARG A 694 13.35 30.86 116.30
C ARG A 694 12.74 32.26 116.13
N ALA A 695 11.76 32.61 116.96
CA ALA A 695 11.18 33.95 117.01
C ALA A 695 12.27 35.03 117.27
N PRO A 696 12.22 36.20 116.61
CA PRO A 696 13.16 37.28 116.85
C PRO A 696 13.02 37.82 118.29
N LYS A 697 14.14 37.98 119.00
CA LYS A 697 14.18 38.66 120.30
C LYS A 697 13.96 40.17 120.09
N LEU A 698 12.85 40.70 120.57
CA LEU A 698 12.61 42.15 120.67
C LEU A 698 13.69 42.77 121.59
N LYS A 699 14.52 43.68 121.05
CA LYS A 699 15.40 44.54 121.85
C LYS A 699 14.52 45.57 122.58
N GLY A 700 14.78 45.72 123.88
CA GLY A 700 13.98 46.49 124.82
C GLY A 700 13.50 47.85 124.33
N ILE A 701 12.19 48.04 124.45
CA ILE A 701 11.53 49.34 124.46
C ILE A 701 11.73 49.91 125.87
N LYS A 702 12.34 51.09 125.98
CA LYS A 702 12.27 51.92 127.18
C LYS A 702 10.90 52.59 127.21
N VAL A 703 10.19 52.45 128.32
CA VAL A 703 9.11 53.36 128.74
C VAL A 703 9.41 53.72 130.19
N ASN A 704 9.27 55.01 130.52
CA ASN A 704 9.40 55.55 131.88
C ASN A 704 8.47 54.86 132.87
#